data_AF-A0A815A3V0-F1
#
_entry.id   AF-A0A815A3V0-F1
#
_cell.length_a   1.000
_cell.length_b   1.000
_cell.length_c   1.000
_cell.angle_alpha   90.00
_cell.angle_beta   90.00
_cell.angle_gamma   90.00
#
_symmetry.space_group_name_H-M   'P 1'
#
loop_
_entity.id
_entity.type
_entity.pdbx_description
1 polymer ?
#
loop_
_entity_poly.entity_id
_entity_poly.type
_entity_poly.pdbx_seq_one_letter_code
_entity_poly.pdbx_strand_id
1 'polypeptide(L)'
;MNALCALHHFCDLHGPQTLLCTEGRTYIQDYNDNDNEELKTYYSQFMNAKSPQEKTQCQSCTLSSEGVVITTTDYSHHMQYVSSSSTPNAELFKTIRHACVRSLTIEKPTDSEHPIVFGDDQGGYCLSFSFVCKDFYARGSQRRYSLCYLCPDKYHLLSVMCFIEKCMKQIIFWLQYDASQTYSHEEQIQVSAKRHGIITATSVRRVLPCQPVQRMLSDIVCDSKLIYRAHALFVWILRTTNSAIQESLFEALPVQERIGGVHNQQIVKYRSETTDDSTDVDNDTYNNSNSDVDDDDDDDYDSLEYHFASYGFQALRLFRKFIMKLDNLKYLHYILFNWLTGNQLIIKYQNRTEDKDFIRAFISVFRLLLPDNCCHLMETTSQIASCTANLILLDMDALVTTADDCQQYTDKYSIAIRIIFDSSDEQIHLVELETQPSEKFDRINIFPTYVKVLVDLLTDSHLDDDTLEAIIIQQKNKYLNKAKLYFQLGRCPIASFLSMNEHQQMNILKITNPNDLLIIRFWQRGLSSAYKNQIHENNCKAMNGWFQVLQEKVVFIVGAAGGIGSAICQVCVSQGARVVIADVDKVAADQLLMKLRGDNEQIADRLISLQLDVTDEQAIEKAVQAVVDKWNTISVLINLAAVFVFGEVENISAADWSRNFDVNVRGYALLVKYIAPIMKKQRSGSIIQFGSISGVVAQIPFLPYGADKAAVIQMTKNLAADLGAFNIRCNSISPGLVVTPPVVTLATANGLSIENFTHNIVKDQCLKRAALPEEIANLVVFLASDLCPFITGANIVADGGYTIV
;
A
#
# COMPACT_ATOMS: atom_id res chain seq x y z
N MET A 1 -25.25 21.39 3.82
CA MET A 1 -25.35 22.85 3.64
C MET A 1 -26.71 23.19 3.06
N ASN A 2 -27.38 24.22 3.57
CA ASN A 2 -28.74 24.59 3.14
C ASN A 2 -28.69 25.48 1.91
N ALA A 3 -28.26 24.91 0.78
CA ALA A 3 -28.45 25.54 -0.53
C ALA A 3 -29.85 25.20 -1.08
N LEU A 4 -30.39 26.10 -1.89
CA LEU A 4 -31.74 25.98 -2.45
C LEU A 4 -31.74 26.35 -3.94
N CYS A 5 -32.45 25.57 -4.75
CA CYS A 5 -32.70 25.89 -6.16
C CYS A 5 -34.14 26.36 -6.33
N ALA A 6 -34.36 27.44 -7.09
CA ALA A 6 -35.70 27.96 -7.36
C ALA A 6 -35.89 28.38 -8.81
N LEU A 7 -37.11 28.18 -9.31
CA LEU A 7 -37.59 28.67 -10.60
C LEU A 7 -38.63 29.76 -10.36
N HIS A 8 -38.39 30.94 -10.90
CA HIS A 8 -39.26 32.12 -10.80
C HIS A 8 -39.82 32.51 -12.17
N HIS A 9 -40.97 33.16 -12.16
CA HIS A 9 -41.67 33.67 -13.33
C HIS A 9 -42.18 35.10 -13.08
N PHE A 10 -42.02 35.97 -14.07
CA PHE A 10 -42.62 37.29 -14.03
C PHE A 10 -44.00 37.27 -14.68
N CYS A 11 -45.06 37.25 -13.86
CA CYS A 11 -46.43 37.29 -14.33
C CYS A 11 -46.89 38.74 -14.54
N ASP A 12 -47.45 39.07 -15.71
CA ASP A 12 -47.93 40.42 -16.01
C ASP A 12 -49.04 40.92 -15.06
N LEU A 13 -49.82 40.00 -14.48
CA LEU A 13 -50.89 40.32 -13.53
C LEU A 13 -50.43 40.44 -12.07
N HIS A 14 -49.54 39.55 -11.62
CA HIS A 14 -49.20 39.35 -10.20
C HIS A 14 -47.74 39.72 -9.87
N GLY A 15 -46.98 40.16 -10.87
CA GLY A 15 -45.55 40.44 -10.75
C GLY A 15 -44.69 39.18 -10.62
N PRO A 16 -43.49 39.28 -10.01
CA PRO A 16 -42.59 38.14 -9.85
C PRO A 16 -43.21 37.11 -8.90
N GLN A 17 -43.16 35.84 -9.28
CA GLN A 17 -43.72 34.71 -8.53
C GLN A 17 -42.75 33.53 -8.55
N THR A 18 -42.72 32.73 -7.49
CA THR A 18 -41.94 31.48 -7.43
C THR A 18 -42.83 30.34 -7.89
N LEU A 19 -42.35 29.57 -8.88
CA LEU A 19 -43.07 28.43 -9.43
C LEU A 19 -42.69 27.13 -8.72
N LEU A 20 -41.38 26.91 -8.51
CA LEU A 20 -40.85 25.71 -7.88
C LEU A 20 -39.62 26.11 -7.03
N CYS A 21 -39.52 25.56 -5.83
CA CYS A 21 -38.31 25.62 -5.02
C CYS A 21 -37.97 24.22 -4.50
N THR A 22 -36.68 23.89 -4.50
CA THR A 22 -36.14 22.62 -4.03
C THR A 22 -35.12 22.87 -2.95
N GLU A 23 -35.36 22.30 -1.77
CA GLU A 23 -34.48 22.38 -0.60
C GLU A 23 -34.05 20.99 -0.12
N GLY A 24 -32.84 20.88 0.40
CA GLY A 24 -32.35 19.68 1.08
C GLY A 24 -32.52 19.81 2.60
N ARG A 25 -33.11 18.80 3.24
CA ARG A 25 -33.28 18.69 4.69
C ARG A 25 -32.56 17.44 5.20
N THR A 26 -31.87 17.55 6.33
CA THR A 26 -31.29 16.39 7.03
C THR A 26 -32.41 15.59 7.67
N TYR A 27 -32.46 14.28 7.39
CA TYR A 27 -33.39 13.38 8.04
C TYR A 27 -32.71 12.80 9.28
N ILE A 28 -33.18 13.14 10.48
CA ILE A 28 -32.73 12.50 11.73
C ILE A 28 -33.55 11.22 11.88
N GLN A 29 -32.88 10.08 11.87
CA GLN A 29 -33.50 8.79 12.11
C GLN A 29 -33.50 8.53 13.63
N ASP A 30 -34.27 9.31 14.38
CA ASP A 30 -34.49 9.00 15.79
C ASP A 30 -35.48 7.83 15.87
N TYR A 31 -34.99 6.70 16.38
CA TYR A 31 -35.80 5.58 16.82
C TYR A 31 -36.64 6.03 18.02
N ASN A 32 -37.81 6.61 17.75
CA ASN A 32 -38.95 6.68 18.66
C ASN A 32 -40.22 6.76 17.79
N ASP A 33 -41.00 5.69 17.77
CA ASP A 33 -42.23 5.57 16.96
C ASP A 33 -43.30 6.64 17.29
N ASN A 34 -43.14 7.42 18.36
CA ASN A 34 -44.08 8.47 18.77
C ASN A 34 -43.88 9.81 18.04
N ASP A 35 -42.65 10.19 17.65
CA ASP A 35 -42.40 11.49 16.98
C ASP A 35 -42.78 11.45 15.48
N ASN A 36 -42.91 10.24 14.93
CA ASN A 36 -43.40 10.00 13.58
C ASN A 36 -44.90 10.30 13.43
N GLU A 37 -45.69 10.20 14.50
CA GLU A 37 -47.10 10.62 14.46
C GLU A 37 -47.23 12.14 14.41
N GLU A 38 -46.43 12.92 15.15
CA GLU A 38 -46.48 14.38 15.07
C GLU A 38 -46.07 14.91 13.68
N LEU A 39 -45.03 14.34 13.06
CA LEU A 39 -44.63 14.68 11.69
C LEU A 39 -45.69 14.29 10.65
N LYS A 40 -46.28 13.09 10.73
CA LYS A 40 -47.40 12.67 9.86
C LYS A 40 -48.66 13.52 10.10
N THR A 41 -48.89 13.97 11.33
CA THR A 41 -50.01 14.86 11.69
C THR A 41 -49.75 16.28 11.16
N TYR A 42 -48.52 16.76 11.20
CA TYR A 42 -48.11 18.04 10.63
C TYR A 42 -48.27 18.06 9.10
N TYR A 43 -47.87 17.00 8.39
CA TYR A 43 -48.05 16.88 6.94
C TYR A 43 -49.52 16.67 6.52
N SER A 44 -50.32 15.94 7.31
CA SER A 44 -51.76 15.74 7.03
C SER A 44 -52.62 16.98 7.36
N GLN A 45 -52.26 17.76 8.38
CA GLN A 45 -52.84 19.08 8.62
C GLN A 45 -52.43 20.08 7.53
N PHE A 46 -51.22 19.97 6.97
CA PHE A 46 -50.74 20.83 5.87
C PHE A 46 -51.41 20.51 4.52
N MET A 47 -51.66 19.23 4.21
CA MET A 47 -52.47 18.83 3.04
C MET A 47 -53.91 19.35 3.12
N ASN A 48 -54.41 19.62 4.33
CA ASN A 48 -55.74 20.19 4.58
C ASN A 48 -55.73 21.71 4.83
N ALA A 49 -54.57 22.35 4.95
CA ALA A 49 -54.45 23.79 5.16
C ALA A 49 -54.60 24.53 3.83
N LYS A 50 -55.85 24.81 3.44
CA LYS A 50 -56.14 25.78 2.38
C LYS A 50 -55.49 27.12 2.76
N SER A 51 -54.54 27.59 1.96
CA SER A 51 -54.06 28.96 2.05
C SER A 51 -55.23 29.93 1.86
N PRO A 52 -55.32 31.04 2.62
CA PRO A 52 -56.40 32.00 2.47
C PRO A 52 -56.15 32.89 1.24
N GLN A 53 -56.31 32.32 0.05
CA GLN A 53 -56.40 33.06 -1.21
C GLN A 53 -57.44 32.42 -2.13
N GLU A 54 -58.69 32.38 -1.68
CA GLU A 54 -59.84 32.32 -2.57
C GLU A 54 -59.97 33.68 -3.29
N LYS A 55 -59.21 33.83 -4.38
CA LYS A 55 -59.49 34.77 -5.48
C LYS A 55 -58.54 34.48 -6.67
N THR A 56 -59.11 33.88 -7.71
CA THR A 56 -58.60 33.80 -9.09
C THR A 56 -57.15 33.30 -9.25
N GLN A 57 -56.93 31.98 -9.19
CA GLN A 57 -55.64 31.39 -9.55
C GLN A 57 -55.32 31.65 -11.02
N CYS A 58 -54.33 32.50 -11.28
CA CYS A 58 -53.78 32.69 -12.61
C CYS A 58 -53.02 31.43 -13.03
N GLN A 59 -53.41 30.82 -14.15
CA GLN A 59 -52.80 29.60 -14.69
C GLN A 59 -51.30 29.77 -15.00
N SER A 60 -50.79 30.99 -15.18
CA SER A 60 -49.36 31.22 -15.41
C SER A 60 -48.51 31.19 -14.14
N CYS A 61 -49.12 31.23 -12.95
CA CYS A 61 -48.42 31.24 -11.68
C CYS A 61 -48.31 29.84 -11.05
N THR A 62 -48.87 28.82 -11.71
CA THR A 62 -48.85 27.43 -11.24
C THR A 62 -48.19 26.53 -12.30
N LEU A 63 -47.48 25.49 -11.86
CA LEU A 63 -46.88 24.48 -12.74
C LEU A 63 -47.79 23.25 -12.92
N SER A 64 -48.72 23.03 -12.01
CA SER A 64 -49.72 21.96 -12.02
C SER A 64 -51.09 22.47 -11.57
N SER A 65 -52.15 21.80 -12.02
CA SER A 65 -53.55 22.11 -11.62
C SER A 65 -53.86 21.69 -10.18
N GLU A 66 -53.09 20.75 -9.64
CA GLU A 66 -53.15 20.26 -8.26
C GLU A 66 -51.85 20.70 -7.55
N GLY A 67 -51.92 21.14 -6.29
CA GLY A 67 -50.73 21.54 -5.53
C GLY A 67 -49.86 20.34 -5.19
N VAL A 68 -48.83 20.03 -5.99
CA VAL A 68 -47.98 18.85 -5.81
C VAL A 68 -46.72 19.21 -5.01
N VAL A 69 -46.47 18.47 -3.93
CA VAL A 69 -45.18 18.45 -3.21
C VAL A 69 -44.45 17.16 -3.58
N ILE A 70 -43.21 17.27 -4.04
CA ILE A 70 -42.37 16.13 -4.46
C ILE A 70 -41.23 15.96 -3.48
N THR A 71 -40.99 14.73 -3.03
CA THR A 71 -39.88 14.40 -2.13
C THR A 71 -39.02 13.28 -2.70
N THR A 72 -37.70 13.43 -2.59
CA THR A 72 -36.71 12.39 -2.94
C THR A 72 -35.75 12.21 -1.76
N THR A 73 -35.56 10.98 -1.30
CA THR A 73 -34.67 10.64 -0.17
C THR A 73 -33.38 10.00 -0.68
N ASP A 74 -32.23 10.54 -0.30
CA ASP A 74 -30.91 9.93 -0.49
C ASP A 74 -30.47 9.23 0.79
N TYR A 75 -30.56 7.90 0.79
CA TYR A 75 -30.18 7.06 1.93
C TYR A 75 -28.68 7.10 2.22
N SER A 76 -27.84 7.36 1.20
CA SER A 76 -26.38 7.33 1.39
C SER A 76 -25.84 8.53 2.17
N HIS A 77 -26.55 9.66 2.12
CA HIS A 77 -26.17 10.90 2.80
C HIS A 77 -27.16 11.31 3.90
N HIS A 78 -28.17 10.49 4.19
CA HIS A 78 -29.27 10.81 5.13
C HIS A 78 -29.94 12.17 4.84
N MET A 79 -30.15 12.49 3.56
CA MET A 79 -30.70 13.77 3.11
C MET A 79 -32.03 13.56 2.38
N GLN A 80 -33.02 14.38 2.68
CA GLN A 80 -34.31 14.43 1.98
C GLN A 80 -34.44 15.74 1.21
N TYR A 81 -34.68 15.65 -0.09
CA TYR A 81 -34.92 16.81 -0.95
C TYR A 81 -36.43 17.00 -1.15
N VAL A 82 -36.93 18.17 -0.78
CA VAL A 82 -38.36 18.52 -0.88
C VAL A 82 -38.52 19.60 -1.93
N SER A 83 -39.53 19.47 -2.79
CA SER A 83 -39.88 20.49 -3.77
C SER A 83 -41.35 20.88 -3.70
N SER A 84 -41.59 22.17 -3.59
CA SER A 84 -42.91 22.76 -3.49
C SER A 84 -42.95 24.14 -4.15
N SER A 85 -44.14 24.68 -4.39
CA SER A 85 -44.32 26.05 -4.88
C SER A 85 -44.04 27.11 -3.79
N SER A 86 -44.19 26.72 -2.52
CA SER A 86 -43.93 27.56 -1.36
C SER A 86 -43.35 26.73 -0.22
N THR A 87 -42.34 27.26 0.48
CA THR A 87 -41.75 26.64 1.67
C THR A 87 -42.61 26.92 2.91
N PRO A 88 -42.78 25.94 3.82
CA PRO A 88 -43.54 26.14 5.06
C PRO A 88 -42.80 27.03 6.08
N ASN A 89 -41.46 27.10 6.01
CA ASN A 89 -40.67 27.96 6.88
C ASN A 89 -40.80 29.43 6.42
N ALA A 90 -41.29 30.28 7.32
CA ALA A 90 -41.54 31.69 7.06
C ALA A 90 -40.26 32.48 6.75
N GLU A 91 -39.14 32.16 7.38
CA GLU A 91 -37.86 32.84 7.12
C GLU A 91 -37.31 32.48 5.74
N LEU A 92 -37.28 31.18 5.40
CA LEU A 92 -36.89 30.73 4.07
C LEU A 92 -37.81 31.31 2.98
N PHE A 93 -39.12 31.40 3.26
CA PHE A 93 -40.06 32.01 2.33
C PHE A 93 -39.74 33.49 2.06
N LYS A 94 -39.43 34.28 3.10
CA LYS A 94 -39.01 35.68 2.95
C LYS A 94 -37.76 35.78 2.08
N THR A 95 -36.77 34.92 2.33
CA THR A 95 -35.49 34.92 1.60
C THR A 95 -35.68 34.56 0.12
N ILE A 96 -36.44 33.50 -0.17
CA ILE A 96 -36.78 33.10 -1.55
C ILE A 96 -37.57 34.19 -2.25
N ARG A 97 -38.53 34.82 -1.54
CA ARG A 97 -39.35 35.90 -2.09
C ARG A 97 -38.50 37.12 -2.42
N HIS A 98 -37.59 37.50 -1.54
CA HIS A 98 -36.67 38.61 -1.74
C HIS A 98 -35.74 38.36 -2.94
N ALA A 99 -35.16 37.16 -3.05
CA ALA A 99 -34.34 36.76 -4.18
C ALA A 99 -35.11 36.79 -5.51
N CYS A 100 -36.35 36.30 -5.52
CA CYS A 100 -37.26 36.33 -6.67
C CYS A 100 -37.54 37.76 -7.17
N VAL A 101 -37.87 38.67 -6.25
CA VAL A 101 -38.17 40.08 -6.59
C VAL A 101 -36.93 40.78 -7.13
N ARG A 102 -35.78 40.62 -6.48
CA ARG A 102 -34.51 41.25 -6.90
C ARG A 102 -34.08 40.76 -8.28
N SER A 103 -34.09 39.45 -8.49
CA SER A 103 -33.71 38.79 -9.74
C SER A 103 -34.52 39.29 -10.95
N LEU A 104 -35.84 39.41 -10.81
CA LEU A 104 -36.72 39.69 -11.95
C LEU A 104 -37.01 41.20 -12.15
N THR A 105 -36.79 42.05 -11.15
CA THR A 105 -37.16 43.48 -11.24
C THR A 105 -35.99 44.44 -11.17
N ILE A 106 -35.01 44.18 -10.28
CA ILE A 106 -33.91 45.12 -9.97
C ILE A 106 -32.69 44.79 -10.82
N GLU A 107 -32.23 43.54 -10.75
CA GLU A 107 -30.97 43.10 -11.35
C GLU A 107 -31.18 42.81 -12.85
N LYS A 108 -30.96 43.83 -13.70
CA LYS A 108 -31.05 43.69 -15.16
C LYS A 108 -29.67 43.49 -15.75
N PRO A 109 -29.41 42.37 -16.46
CA PRO A 109 -28.14 42.19 -17.15
C PRO A 109 -28.11 43.10 -18.40
N THR A 110 -26.90 43.52 -18.80
CA THR A 110 -26.70 44.34 -20.01
C THR A 110 -27.04 43.57 -21.29
N ASP A 111 -26.75 42.26 -21.30
CA ASP A 111 -27.23 41.30 -22.30
C ASP A 111 -28.17 40.30 -21.64
N SER A 112 -29.22 39.87 -22.34
CA SER A 112 -30.39 39.23 -21.74
C SER A 112 -30.17 37.86 -21.08
N GLU A 113 -28.98 37.25 -21.16
CA GLU A 113 -28.76 35.83 -20.79
C GLU A 113 -27.43 35.58 -20.00
N HIS A 114 -26.95 36.56 -19.23
CA HIS A 114 -25.78 36.38 -18.36
C HIS A 114 -26.14 36.10 -16.89
N PRO A 115 -25.34 35.27 -16.17
CA PRO A 115 -25.49 35.08 -14.73
C PRO A 115 -25.29 36.38 -13.96
N ILE A 116 -26.08 36.57 -12.91
CA ILE A 116 -25.89 37.66 -11.95
C ILE A 116 -25.76 37.06 -10.56
N VAL A 117 -24.71 37.45 -9.84
CA VAL A 117 -24.55 37.15 -8.42
C VAL A 117 -24.92 38.38 -7.61
N PHE A 118 -25.85 38.23 -6.68
CA PHE A 118 -26.25 39.30 -5.77
C PHE A 118 -26.67 38.71 -4.42
N GLY A 119 -26.67 39.51 -3.36
CA GLY A 119 -27.09 39.07 -2.04
C GLY A 119 -26.39 39.83 -0.93
N ASP A 120 -26.78 39.52 0.29
CA ASP A 120 -26.25 40.09 1.53
C ASP A 120 -26.21 39.02 2.62
N ASP A 121 -25.53 39.30 3.73
CA ASP A 121 -25.38 38.33 4.83
C ASP A 121 -26.72 38.04 5.55
N GLN A 122 -27.73 38.91 5.40
CA GLN A 122 -29.05 38.73 6.03
C GLN A 122 -30.01 37.91 5.17
N GLY A 123 -29.95 38.06 3.84
CA GLY A 123 -30.83 37.41 2.87
C GLY A 123 -30.15 36.34 2.04
N GLY A 124 -28.91 35.99 2.34
CA GLY A 124 -28.12 35.02 1.60
C GLY A 124 -27.66 35.51 0.23
N TYR A 125 -26.79 34.72 -0.39
CA TYR A 125 -26.22 34.98 -1.69
C TYR A 125 -26.97 34.17 -2.76
N CYS A 126 -27.34 34.83 -3.86
CA CYS A 126 -28.10 34.28 -4.96
C CYS A 126 -27.30 34.38 -6.25
N LEU A 127 -27.17 33.26 -6.97
CA LEU A 127 -26.78 33.23 -8.37
C LEU A 127 -28.03 33.07 -9.22
N SER A 128 -28.33 34.06 -10.06
CA SER A 128 -29.55 34.13 -10.84
C SER A 128 -29.28 34.16 -12.34
N PHE A 129 -30.10 33.41 -13.08
CA PHE A 129 -30.13 33.34 -14.53
C PHE A 129 -31.51 33.73 -15.05
N SER A 130 -31.65 34.97 -15.48
CA SER A 130 -32.85 35.43 -16.17
C SER A 130 -32.82 35.00 -17.63
N PHE A 131 -33.92 34.45 -18.12
CA PHE A 131 -34.07 34.00 -19.50
C PHE A 131 -35.49 34.21 -20.02
N VAL A 132 -35.65 34.13 -21.33
CA VAL A 132 -36.93 34.36 -22.00
C VAL A 132 -37.35 33.13 -22.79
N CYS A 133 -38.59 32.69 -22.60
CA CYS A 133 -39.24 31.67 -23.42
C CYS A 133 -40.20 32.33 -24.42
N LYS A 134 -40.27 31.80 -25.65
CA LYS A 134 -41.24 32.24 -26.65
C LYS A 134 -42.62 31.69 -26.31
N ASP A 135 -43.63 32.54 -26.32
CA ASP A 135 -45.03 32.16 -26.11
C ASP A 135 -45.90 32.90 -27.12
N PHE A 136 -46.66 32.16 -27.94
CA PHE A 136 -47.48 32.73 -28.98
C PHE A 136 -48.56 33.70 -28.47
N TYR A 137 -49.19 33.42 -27.32
CA TYR A 137 -50.27 34.23 -26.77
C TYR A 137 -49.81 35.31 -25.78
N ALA A 138 -48.51 35.37 -25.48
CA ALA A 138 -47.95 36.40 -24.60
C ALA A 138 -47.80 37.75 -25.31
N ARG A 139 -47.85 38.83 -24.53
CA ARG A 139 -47.57 40.17 -25.04
C ARG A 139 -46.10 40.28 -25.45
N GLY A 140 -45.85 40.59 -26.73
CA GLY A 140 -44.50 40.60 -27.29
C GLY A 140 -43.93 39.19 -27.57
N SER A 141 -44.79 38.18 -27.58
CA SER A 141 -44.45 36.77 -27.86
C SER A 141 -43.38 36.17 -26.95
N GLN A 142 -43.20 36.73 -25.75
CA GLN A 142 -42.11 36.40 -24.85
C GLN A 142 -42.58 36.39 -23.40
N ARG A 143 -42.07 35.45 -22.60
CA ARG A 143 -42.23 35.39 -21.14
C ARG A 143 -40.89 35.31 -20.44
N ARG A 144 -40.79 35.99 -19.29
CA ARG A 144 -39.56 36.08 -18.50
C ARG A 144 -39.58 35.10 -17.35
N TYR A 145 -38.54 34.28 -17.28
CA TYR A 145 -38.29 33.34 -16.21
C TYR A 145 -36.91 33.59 -15.61
N SER A 146 -36.70 33.08 -14.40
CA SER A 146 -35.40 33.13 -13.75
C SER A 146 -35.13 31.85 -12.97
N LEU A 147 -33.95 31.28 -13.18
CA LEU A 147 -33.42 30.19 -12.34
C LEU A 147 -32.47 30.78 -11.30
N CYS A 148 -32.69 30.45 -10.04
CA CYS A 148 -31.89 30.94 -8.93
C CYS A 148 -31.30 29.79 -8.13
N TYR A 149 -30.01 29.92 -7.78
CA TYR A 149 -29.34 29.10 -6.78
C TYR A 149 -29.01 29.99 -5.58
N LEU A 150 -29.60 29.66 -4.42
CA LEU A 150 -29.48 30.43 -3.19
C LEU A 150 -28.57 29.68 -2.20
N CYS A 151 -27.59 30.37 -1.64
CA CYS A 151 -26.65 29.84 -0.66
C CYS A 151 -26.35 30.89 0.43
N PRO A 152 -26.33 30.51 1.72
CA PRO A 152 -25.96 31.45 2.78
C PRO A 152 -24.47 31.84 2.75
N ASP A 153 -23.60 30.98 2.22
CA ASP A 153 -22.15 31.23 2.18
C ASP A 153 -21.71 31.80 0.83
N LYS A 154 -21.14 33.01 0.87
CA LYS A 154 -20.57 33.71 -0.28
C LYS A 154 -19.44 32.92 -0.93
N TYR A 155 -18.52 32.37 -0.15
CA TYR A 155 -17.29 31.78 -0.67
C TYR A 155 -17.58 30.43 -1.33
N HIS A 156 -18.48 29.64 -0.73
CA HIS A 156 -19.00 28.43 -1.35
C HIS A 156 -19.72 28.72 -2.68
N LEU A 157 -20.55 29.77 -2.73
CA LEU A 157 -21.23 30.13 -3.98
C LEU A 157 -20.22 30.48 -5.08
N LEU A 158 -19.19 31.26 -4.76
CA LEU A 158 -18.17 31.68 -5.72
C LEU A 158 -17.30 30.51 -6.20
N SER A 159 -16.98 29.54 -5.34
CA SER A 159 -16.17 28.38 -5.73
C SER A 159 -16.90 27.44 -6.68
N VAL A 160 -18.22 27.27 -6.50
CA VAL A 160 -19.05 26.36 -7.31
C VAL A 160 -19.74 27.08 -8.49
N MET A 161 -19.62 28.41 -8.59
CA MET A 161 -20.30 29.25 -9.58
C MET A 161 -20.12 28.75 -11.03
N CYS A 162 -18.90 28.45 -11.45
CA CYS A 162 -18.61 28.00 -12.82
C CYS A 162 -19.29 26.66 -13.17
N PHE A 163 -19.48 25.79 -12.18
CA PHE A 163 -20.19 24.52 -12.37
C PHE A 163 -21.69 24.77 -12.50
N ILE A 164 -22.27 25.53 -11.57
CA ILE A 164 -23.71 25.85 -11.58
C ILE A 164 -24.08 26.61 -12.86
N GLU A 165 -23.22 27.50 -13.35
CA GLU A 165 -23.44 28.24 -14.59
C GLU A 165 -23.63 27.31 -15.79
N LYS A 166 -22.77 26.29 -15.93
CA LYS A 166 -22.90 25.32 -17.03
C LYS A 166 -24.20 24.52 -16.91
N CYS A 167 -24.54 24.07 -15.70
CA CYS A 167 -25.76 23.31 -15.46
C CYS A 167 -27.02 24.15 -15.78
N MET A 168 -27.09 25.38 -15.27
CA MET A 168 -28.23 26.26 -15.47
C MET A 168 -28.39 26.66 -16.94
N LYS A 169 -27.29 26.99 -17.65
CA LYS A 169 -27.34 27.26 -19.10
C LYS A 169 -27.90 26.09 -19.91
N GLN A 170 -27.55 24.85 -19.54
CA GLN A 170 -28.07 23.66 -20.21
C GLN A 170 -29.58 23.49 -19.98
N ILE A 171 -30.05 23.72 -18.76
CA ILE A 171 -31.48 23.68 -18.42
C ILE A 171 -32.25 24.77 -19.18
N ILE A 172 -31.70 25.99 -19.23
CA ILE A 172 -32.31 27.11 -19.95
C ILE A 172 -32.40 26.81 -21.44
N PHE A 173 -31.32 26.32 -22.05
CA PHE A 173 -31.31 25.95 -23.46
C PHE A 173 -32.39 24.90 -23.78
N TRP A 174 -32.54 23.88 -22.93
CA TRP A 174 -33.58 22.88 -23.08
C TRP A 174 -34.99 23.48 -23.02
N LEU A 175 -35.28 24.31 -22.01
CA LEU A 175 -36.58 24.98 -21.86
C LEU A 175 -36.89 25.93 -23.02
N GLN A 176 -35.89 26.67 -23.50
CA GLN A 176 -36.04 27.58 -24.64
C GLN A 176 -36.26 26.82 -25.95
N TYR A 177 -35.54 25.71 -26.15
CA TYR A 177 -35.68 24.87 -27.33
C TYR A 177 -37.10 24.32 -27.44
N ASP A 178 -37.59 23.66 -26.39
CA ASP A 178 -38.94 23.06 -26.39
C ASP A 178 -40.03 24.14 -26.56
N ALA A 179 -39.91 25.27 -25.84
CA ALA A 179 -40.84 26.39 -26.03
C ALA A 179 -40.81 26.96 -27.46
N SER A 180 -39.64 26.99 -28.11
CA SER A 180 -39.52 27.47 -29.50
C SER A 180 -40.16 26.52 -30.52
N GLN A 181 -40.14 25.21 -30.26
CA GLN A 181 -40.82 24.22 -31.08
C GLN A 181 -42.34 24.37 -31.00
N THR A 182 -42.87 24.49 -29.77
CA THR A 182 -44.30 24.76 -29.54
C THR A 182 -44.74 26.05 -30.23
N TYR A 183 -43.96 27.12 -30.08
CA TYR A 183 -44.22 28.40 -30.74
C TYR A 183 -44.31 28.27 -32.26
N SER A 184 -43.33 27.60 -32.87
CA SER A 184 -43.26 27.42 -34.33
C SER A 184 -44.41 26.56 -34.86
N HIS A 185 -44.81 25.53 -34.09
CA HIS A 185 -45.95 24.67 -34.42
C HIS A 185 -47.28 25.46 -34.39
N GLU A 186 -47.49 26.27 -33.35
CA GLU A 186 -48.68 27.12 -33.23
C GLU A 186 -48.75 28.20 -34.32
N GLU A 187 -47.61 28.79 -34.68
CA GLU A 187 -47.50 29.75 -35.78
C GLU A 187 -47.91 29.12 -37.13
N GLN A 188 -47.44 27.90 -37.41
CA GLN A 188 -47.79 27.17 -38.64
C GLN A 188 -49.28 26.83 -38.72
N ILE A 189 -49.91 26.43 -37.61
CA ILE A 189 -51.36 26.15 -37.54
C ILE A 189 -52.15 27.43 -37.89
N GLN A 190 -51.75 28.58 -37.35
CA GLN A 190 -52.47 29.83 -37.58
C GLN A 190 -52.31 30.36 -39.02
N VAL A 191 -51.11 30.23 -39.60
CA VAL A 191 -50.86 30.58 -41.02
C VAL A 191 -51.65 29.66 -41.96
N SER A 192 -51.73 28.36 -41.64
CA SER A 192 -52.49 27.37 -42.42
C SER A 192 -54.00 27.61 -42.34
N ALA A 193 -54.53 28.00 -41.17
CA ALA A 193 -55.92 28.39 -40.98
C ALA A 193 -56.28 29.68 -41.75
N LYS A 194 -55.37 30.66 -41.83
CA LYS A 194 -55.56 31.88 -42.65
C LYS A 194 -55.53 31.61 -44.16
N ARG A 195 -54.73 30.65 -44.64
CA ARG A 195 -54.62 30.31 -46.08
C ARG A 195 -55.81 29.52 -46.62
N HIS A 196 -56.45 28.68 -45.81
CA HIS A 196 -57.57 27.83 -46.26
C HIS A 196 -58.96 28.49 -46.15
N GLY A 197 -59.04 29.78 -45.82
CA GLY A 197 -60.32 30.49 -45.75
C GLY A 197 -61.32 29.92 -44.72
N ILE A 198 -60.85 29.09 -43.78
CA ILE A 198 -61.66 28.56 -42.68
C ILE A 198 -61.67 29.61 -41.56
N ILE A 199 -62.32 30.74 -41.83
CA ILE A 199 -62.69 31.71 -40.79
C ILE A 199 -64.19 31.94 -40.91
N THR A 200 -64.98 31.02 -40.36
CA THR A 200 -66.32 31.37 -39.88
C THR A 200 -66.17 32.17 -38.61
N ALA A 201 -66.80 33.35 -38.58
CA ALA A 201 -66.71 34.38 -37.54
C ALA A 201 -67.26 33.99 -36.14
N THR A 202 -67.30 32.70 -35.80
CA THR A 202 -67.90 32.16 -34.56
C THR A 202 -67.00 31.21 -33.78
N SER A 203 -65.83 30.80 -34.28
CA SER A 203 -64.85 29.99 -33.53
C SER A 203 -63.56 30.75 -33.15
N VAL A 204 -63.45 32.01 -33.57
CA VAL A 204 -62.46 32.95 -33.01
C VAL A 204 -63.12 33.61 -31.82
N ARG A 205 -62.86 33.13 -30.59
CA ARG A 205 -62.88 34.05 -29.44
C ARG A 205 -61.91 35.17 -29.81
N ARG A 206 -62.45 36.30 -30.26
CA ARG A 206 -61.77 37.59 -30.20
C ARG A 206 -61.48 37.81 -28.72
N VAL A 207 -60.34 37.33 -28.23
CA VAL A 207 -59.76 37.85 -27.00
C VAL A 207 -59.52 39.32 -27.31
N LEU A 208 -60.30 40.17 -26.65
CA LEU A 208 -60.14 41.62 -26.68
C LEU A 208 -58.66 41.98 -26.47
N PRO A 209 -58.14 43.09 -27.05
CA PRO A 209 -56.72 43.48 -26.98
C PRO A 209 -56.21 43.87 -25.59
N CYS A 210 -56.87 43.48 -24.51
CA CYS A 210 -56.62 44.02 -23.18
C CYS A 210 -56.16 42.99 -22.13
N GLN A 211 -56.24 41.67 -22.37
CA GLN A 211 -55.68 40.69 -21.43
C GLN A 211 -55.01 39.50 -22.15
N PRO A 212 -53.69 39.28 -21.96
CA PRO A 212 -52.98 38.13 -22.53
C PRO A 212 -53.46 36.82 -21.89
N VAL A 213 -53.50 35.73 -22.67
CA VAL A 213 -53.88 34.39 -22.19
C VAL A 213 -52.78 33.87 -21.27
N GLN A 214 -53.16 33.46 -20.07
CA GLN A 214 -52.24 32.96 -19.06
C GLN A 214 -52.10 31.44 -19.21
N ARG A 215 -50.95 30.96 -19.71
CA ARG A 215 -50.63 29.53 -19.85
C ARG A 215 -49.62 29.09 -18.80
N MET A 216 -49.69 27.81 -18.40
CA MET A 216 -48.67 27.18 -17.56
C MET A 216 -47.36 26.99 -18.34
N LEU A 217 -46.23 26.92 -17.63
CA LEU A 217 -44.95 26.60 -18.27
C LEU A 217 -44.94 25.19 -18.88
N SER A 218 -45.63 24.23 -18.25
CA SER A 218 -45.81 22.86 -18.77
C SER A 218 -46.53 22.86 -20.11
N ASP A 219 -47.53 23.71 -20.31
CA ASP A 219 -48.25 23.86 -21.58
C ASP A 219 -47.40 24.54 -22.67
N ILE A 220 -46.58 25.53 -22.28
CA ILE A 220 -45.66 26.24 -23.20
C ILE A 220 -44.59 25.28 -23.73
N VAL A 221 -44.04 24.45 -22.86
CA VAL A 221 -43.01 23.45 -23.19
C VAL A 221 -43.64 22.17 -23.77
N CYS A 222 -44.95 21.97 -23.64
CA CYS A 222 -45.67 20.75 -24.00
C CYS A 222 -45.12 19.49 -23.28
N ASP A 223 -44.68 19.64 -22.02
CA ASP A 223 -44.18 18.53 -21.18
C ASP A 223 -45.02 18.40 -19.91
N SER A 224 -45.81 17.32 -19.82
CA SER A 224 -46.65 17.01 -18.66
C SER A 224 -45.86 16.57 -17.43
N LYS A 225 -44.61 16.14 -17.58
CA LYS A 225 -43.72 15.68 -16.49
C LYS A 225 -42.63 16.69 -16.13
N LEU A 226 -42.77 17.95 -16.58
CA LEU A 226 -41.79 19.01 -16.36
C LEU A 226 -41.40 19.17 -14.88
N ILE A 227 -42.36 19.09 -13.96
CA ILE A 227 -42.12 19.27 -12.51
C ILE A 227 -41.20 18.18 -11.97
N TYR A 228 -41.42 16.91 -12.35
CA TYR A 228 -40.58 15.79 -11.92
C TYR A 228 -39.15 15.90 -12.48
N ARG A 229 -39.02 16.33 -13.74
CA ARG A 229 -37.71 16.57 -14.37
C ARG A 229 -36.96 17.72 -13.71
N ALA A 230 -37.64 18.84 -13.47
CA ALA A 230 -37.07 19.99 -12.77
C ALA A 230 -36.63 19.63 -11.34
N HIS A 231 -37.46 18.87 -10.61
CA HIS A 231 -37.10 18.33 -9.30
C HIS A 231 -35.82 17.48 -9.37
N ALA A 232 -35.77 16.48 -10.26
CA ALA A 232 -34.60 15.62 -10.41
C ALA A 232 -33.32 16.41 -10.75
N LEU A 233 -33.42 17.42 -11.62
CA LEU A 233 -32.30 18.28 -11.99
C LEU A 233 -31.83 19.13 -10.81
N PHE A 234 -32.75 19.74 -10.05
CA PHE A 234 -32.40 20.52 -8.86
C PHE A 234 -31.81 19.68 -7.75
N VAL A 235 -32.34 18.48 -7.52
CA VAL A 235 -31.74 17.50 -6.59
C VAL A 235 -30.33 17.13 -7.03
N TRP A 236 -30.13 16.87 -8.32
CA TRP A 236 -28.81 16.53 -8.86
C TRP A 236 -27.80 17.67 -8.70
N ILE A 237 -28.21 18.92 -8.96
CA ILE A 237 -27.36 20.11 -8.73
C ILE A 237 -27.00 20.23 -7.24
N LEU A 238 -27.98 20.14 -6.33
CA LEU A 238 -27.73 20.26 -4.89
C LEU A 238 -26.86 19.12 -4.33
N ARG A 239 -26.98 17.90 -4.87
CA ARG A 239 -26.14 16.77 -4.48
C ARG A 239 -24.70 16.97 -4.95
N THR A 240 -24.53 17.33 -6.22
CA THR A 240 -23.20 17.50 -6.83
C THR A 240 -22.41 18.67 -6.26
N THR A 241 -23.09 19.79 -5.93
CA THR A 241 -22.44 20.95 -5.30
C THR A 241 -21.92 20.61 -3.90
N ASN A 242 -22.67 19.81 -3.13
CA ASN A 242 -22.24 19.35 -1.81
C ASN A 242 -21.05 18.37 -1.87
N SER A 243 -20.97 17.52 -2.90
CA SER A 243 -19.85 16.57 -3.07
C SER A 243 -18.65 17.15 -3.83
N ALA A 244 -18.73 18.39 -4.34
CA ALA A 244 -17.71 18.95 -5.23
C ALA A 244 -16.36 19.19 -4.54
N ILE A 245 -16.36 19.42 -3.22
CA ILE A 245 -15.15 19.65 -2.43
C ILE A 245 -15.13 18.59 -1.33
N GLN A 246 -14.32 17.55 -1.53
CA GLN A 246 -14.04 16.54 -0.51
C GLN A 246 -12.69 16.84 0.14
N GLU A 247 -12.66 16.91 1.46
CA GLU A 247 -11.43 17.09 2.22
C GLU A 247 -10.85 15.72 2.57
N SER A 248 -9.62 15.46 2.14
CA SER A 248 -8.87 14.27 2.54
C SER A 248 -7.90 14.64 3.66
N LEU A 249 -8.34 14.53 4.91
CA LEU A 249 -7.48 14.69 6.07
C LEU A 249 -6.78 13.36 6.37
N PHE A 250 -5.45 13.38 6.37
CA PHE A 250 -4.66 12.23 6.79
C PHE A 250 -4.37 12.32 8.28
N GLU A 251 -4.84 11.34 9.04
CA GLU A 251 -4.39 11.15 10.42
C GLU A 251 -2.95 10.60 10.44
N ALA A 252 -2.21 10.91 11.50
CA ALA A 252 -0.88 10.35 11.70
C ALA A 252 -0.96 8.81 11.85
N LEU A 253 0.14 8.13 11.54
CA LEU A 253 0.24 6.67 11.67
C LEU A 253 -0.20 6.22 13.07
N PRO A 254 -1.17 5.31 13.18
CA PRO A 254 -1.62 4.82 14.48
C PRO A 254 -0.46 4.16 15.23
N VAL A 255 -0.37 4.43 16.53
CA VAL A 255 0.64 3.81 17.41
C VAL A 255 0.45 2.29 17.37
N GLN A 256 1.56 1.56 17.44
CA GLN A 256 1.62 0.12 17.23
C GLN A 256 0.67 -0.68 18.13
N GLU A 257 0.42 -0.21 19.34
CA GLU A 257 -0.48 -0.82 20.33
C GLU A 257 -1.93 -0.80 19.84
N ARG A 258 -2.35 0.28 19.17
CA ARG A 258 -3.67 0.35 18.54
C ARG A 258 -3.79 -0.64 17.37
N ILE A 259 -2.71 -0.82 16.59
CA ILE A 259 -2.69 -1.80 15.46
C ILE A 259 -2.68 -3.24 16.00
N GLY A 260 -1.88 -3.52 17.03
CA GLY A 260 -1.81 -4.82 17.69
C GLY A 260 -3.14 -5.20 18.33
N GLY A 261 -3.74 -4.29 19.09
CA GLY A 261 -5.06 -4.48 19.70
C GLY A 261 -6.16 -4.75 18.68
N VAL A 262 -6.25 -3.96 17.59
CA VAL A 262 -7.23 -4.20 16.52
C VAL A 262 -7.02 -5.57 15.85
N HIS A 263 -5.76 -5.96 15.60
CA HIS A 263 -5.47 -7.26 14.98
C HIS A 263 -5.81 -8.43 15.91
N ASN A 264 -5.51 -8.32 17.20
CA ASN A 264 -5.86 -9.34 18.19
C ASN A 264 -7.39 -9.45 18.32
N GLN A 265 -8.11 -8.33 18.39
CA GLN A 265 -9.59 -8.33 18.39
C GLN A 265 -10.18 -8.97 17.12
N GLN A 266 -9.57 -8.74 15.95
CA GLN A 266 -10.00 -9.38 14.70
C GLN A 266 -9.72 -10.88 14.69
N ILE A 267 -8.57 -11.32 15.20
CA ILE A 267 -8.23 -12.74 15.33
C ILE A 267 -9.20 -13.45 16.30
N VAL A 268 -9.55 -12.80 17.41
CA VAL A 268 -10.53 -13.32 18.39
C VAL A 268 -11.90 -13.47 17.74
N LYS A 269 -12.39 -12.43 17.01
CA LYS A 269 -13.65 -12.51 16.26
C LYS A 269 -13.67 -13.61 15.21
N TYR A 270 -12.57 -13.80 14.47
CA TYR A 270 -12.47 -14.87 13.49
C TYR A 270 -12.49 -16.26 14.15
N ARG A 271 -11.88 -16.41 15.33
CA ARG A 271 -11.89 -17.67 16.07
C ARG A 271 -13.28 -18.01 16.60
N SER A 272 -14.03 -17.03 17.11
CA SER A 272 -15.41 -17.24 17.57
C SER A 272 -16.37 -17.55 16.41
N GLU A 273 -16.15 -17.00 15.22
CA GLU A 273 -16.97 -17.30 14.04
C GLU A 273 -16.68 -18.71 13.46
N THR A 274 -15.45 -19.23 13.62
CA THR A 274 -15.10 -20.58 13.13
C THR A 274 -15.54 -21.73 14.03
N THR A 275 -15.90 -21.47 15.28
CA THR A 275 -16.39 -22.50 16.21
C THR A 275 -17.88 -22.83 16.02
N ASP A 276 -18.65 -21.95 15.37
CA ASP A 276 -20.10 -22.14 15.18
C ASP A 276 -20.48 -22.90 13.90
N ASP A 277 -19.53 -23.17 12.99
CA ASP A 277 -19.81 -23.68 11.63
C ASP A 277 -19.28 -25.10 11.33
N SER A 278 -19.04 -25.94 12.36
CA SER A 278 -18.68 -27.36 12.16
C SER A 278 -19.58 -28.35 12.91
N THR A 279 -20.84 -28.42 12.49
CA THR A 279 -21.65 -29.63 12.64
C THR A 279 -21.85 -30.25 11.25
N ASP A 280 -21.09 -31.31 10.97
CA ASP A 280 -21.52 -32.54 10.26
C ASP A 280 -20.35 -33.28 9.57
N VAL A 281 -20.29 -34.59 9.82
CA VAL A 281 -19.61 -35.65 9.04
C VAL A 281 -18.09 -35.87 9.28
N ASP A 282 -17.69 -36.69 10.25
CA ASP A 282 -17.55 -38.16 10.13
C ASP A 282 -16.82 -38.74 11.36
N ASN A 283 -17.51 -39.65 12.05
CA ASN A 283 -16.95 -40.55 13.04
C ASN A 283 -16.13 -41.64 12.33
N ASP A 284 -14.91 -41.90 12.80
CA ASP A 284 -14.45 -43.30 12.92
C ASP A 284 -13.22 -43.42 13.83
N THR A 285 -13.36 -44.34 14.80
CA THR A 285 -12.30 -45.13 15.49
C THR A 285 -11.29 -44.37 16.38
N TYR A 286 -11.11 -44.61 17.69
CA TYR A 286 -11.15 -45.84 18.49
C TYR A 286 -11.48 -45.52 19.97
N ASN A 287 -12.28 -46.41 20.57
CA ASN A 287 -12.78 -46.39 21.95
C ASN A 287 -11.77 -46.75 23.05
N ASN A 288 -12.15 -46.31 24.26
CA ASN A 288 -11.93 -46.83 25.63
C ASN A 288 -10.68 -46.32 26.39
N SER A 289 -10.79 -45.84 27.64
CA SER A 289 -11.71 -46.29 28.71
C SER A 289 -12.04 -45.23 29.78
N ASN A 290 -13.34 -45.18 30.12
CA ASN A 290 -14.08 -44.61 31.26
C ASN A 290 -13.34 -44.29 32.58
N SER A 291 -13.73 -43.17 33.22
CA SER A 291 -14.59 -43.23 34.42
C SER A 291 -15.19 -41.86 34.79
N ASP A 292 -16.51 -41.86 34.82
CA ASP A 292 -17.50 -40.87 35.31
C ASP A 292 -17.07 -39.99 36.50
N VAL A 293 -17.18 -38.66 36.35
CA VAL A 293 -17.61 -37.70 37.38
C VAL A 293 -18.41 -36.59 36.69
N ASP A 294 -19.54 -36.28 37.31
CA ASP A 294 -20.69 -35.48 36.86
C ASP A 294 -20.41 -34.04 36.42
N ASP A 295 -21.35 -33.57 35.59
CA ASP A 295 -21.62 -32.21 35.12
C ASP A 295 -21.56 -31.13 36.22
N ASP A 296 -20.88 -30.02 35.92
CA ASP A 296 -21.22 -28.61 36.23
C ASP A 296 -19.93 -27.77 36.13
N ASP A 297 -19.79 -26.97 35.05
CA ASP A 297 -18.98 -25.72 34.93
C ASP A 297 -18.51 -25.47 33.48
N ASP A 298 -19.43 -25.37 32.53
CA ASP A 298 -19.21 -24.72 31.23
C ASP A 298 -19.88 -23.34 31.26
N ASP A 299 -19.17 -22.27 31.67
CA ASP A 299 -19.59 -20.87 31.44
C ASP A 299 -18.58 -19.77 31.89
N ASP A 300 -17.24 -19.89 31.72
CA ASP A 300 -16.36 -18.78 32.19
C ASP A 300 -15.05 -18.48 31.42
N TYR A 301 -14.98 -18.74 30.11
CA TYR A 301 -13.80 -18.36 29.30
C TYR A 301 -13.92 -17.02 28.54
N ASP A 302 -15.13 -16.45 28.40
CA ASP A 302 -15.37 -15.22 27.61
C ASP A 302 -15.43 -13.91 28.44
N SER A 303 -15.31 -13.98 29.77
CA SER A 303 -15.48 -12.83 30.67
C SER A 303 -14.17 -12.09 31.01
N LEU A 304 -13.00 -12.61 30.62
CA LEU A 304 -11.70 -12.14 31.12
C LEU A 304 -11.12 -10.91 30.38
N GLU A 305 -11.37 -10.67 29.10
CA GLU A 305 -10.78 -9.51 28.39
C GLU A 305 -11.47 -8.17 28.71
N TYR A 306 -12.75 -8.18 29.07
CA TYR A 306 -13.53 -6.95 29.32
C TYR A 306 -13.31 -6.36 30.72
N HIS A 307 -12.84 -7.15 31.70
CA HIS A 307 -12.67 -6.68 33.09
C HIS A 307 -11.28 -6.12 33.42
N PHE A 308 -10.27 -6.24 32.55
CA PHE A 308 -8.93 -5.66 32.82
C PHE A 308 -8.87 -4.13 32.63
N ALA A 309 -9.83 -3.51 31.95
CA ALA A 309 -9.85 -2.07 31.69
C ALA A 309 -10.21 -1.21 32.93
N SER A 310 -10.78 -1.79 33.99
CA SER A 310 -11.30 -1.00 35.12
C SER A 310 -10.31 -0.72 36.26
N TYR A 311 -9.08 -1.28 36.22
CA TYR A 311 -8.13 -1.22 37.36
C TYR A 311 -6.86 -0.37 37.14
N GLY A 312 -6.69 0.28 35.98
CA GLY A 312 -5.43 0.96 35.60
C GLY A 312 -4.86 1.92 36.65
N PHE A 313 -5.70 2.77 37.25
CA PHE A 313 -5.27 3.79 38.21
C PHE A 313 -4.87 3.24 39.58
N GLN A 314 -5.52 2.16 40.05
CA GLN A 314 -5.18 1.55 41.33
C GLN A 314 -3.89 0.71 41.22
N ALA A 315 -3.62 0.16 40.04
CA ALA A 315 -2.55 -0.81 39.84
C ALA A 315 -1.13 -0.21 39.97
N LEU A 316 -0.86 0.95 39.36
CA LEU A 316 0.46 1.62 39.48
C LEU A 316 0.75 2.08 40.92
N ARG A 317 -0.29 2.57 41.61
CA ARG A 317 -0.20 3.00 43.01
C ARG A 317 0.10 1.84 43.95
N LEU A 318 -0.56 0.69 43.75
CA LEU A 318 -0.30 -0.54 44.50
C LEU A 318 1.11 -1.08 44.21
N PHE A 319 1.55 -0.98 42.95
CA PHE A 319 2.88 -1.40 42.54
C PHE A 319 4.01 -0.53 43.11
N ARG A 320 3.83 0.80 43.18
CA ARG A 320 4.77 1.71 43.87
C ARG A 320 4.91 1.39 45.35
N LYS A 321 3.80 1.09 46.04
CA LYS A 321 3.83 0.62 47.43
C LYS A 321 4.59 -0.70 47.58
N PHE A 322 4.44 -1.62 46.62
CA PHE A 322 5.24 -2.85 46.55
C PHE A 322 6.74 -2.55 46.39
N ILE A 323 7.12 -1.64 45.50
CA ILE A 323 8.53 -1.25 45.28
C ILE A 323 9.17 -0.67 46.55
N MET A 324 8.45 0.22 47.26
CA MET A 324 8.97 0.86 48.47
C MET A 324 9.26 -0.13 49.61
N LYS A 325 8.63 -1.32 49.60
CA LYS A 325 8.84 -2.39 50.58
C LYS A 325 9.95 -3.38 50.20
N LEU A 326 10.49 -3.31 48.99
CA LEU A 326 11.67 -4.10 48.61
C LEU A 326 12.91 -3.48 49.27
N ASP A 327 13.48 -4.14 50.26
CA ASP A 327 14.66 -3.68 51.03
C ASP A 327 15.88 -3.34 50.16
N ASN A 328 15.92 -3.79 48.90
CA ASN A 328 17.05 -3.56 48.00
C ASN A 328 16.60 -3.28 46.55
N LEU A 329 16.85 -2.05 46.09
CA LEU A 329 16.59 -1.59 44.71
C LEU A 329 17.27 -2.46 43.63
N LYS A 330 18.30 -3.24 43.98
CA LYS A 330 18.94 -4.20 43.07
C LYS A 330 17.97 -5.28 42.59
N TYR A 331 17.03 -5.72 43.43
CA TYR A 331 16.05 -6.73 43.05
C TYR A 331 15.07 -6.22 41.99
N LEU A 332 14.64 -4.95 42.11
CA LEU A 332 13.78 -4.33 41.11
C LEU A 332 14.46 -4.23 39.74
N HIS A 333 15.74 -3.82 39.71
CA HIS A 333 16.53 -3.80 38.47
C HIS A 333 16.63 -5.20 37.84
N TYR A 334 16.79 -6.24 38.65
CA TYR A 334 16.90 -7.62 38.19
C TYR A 334 15.59 -8.16 37.61
N ILE A 335 14.47 -7.93 38.30
CA ILE A 335 13.12 -8.33 37.84
C ILE A 335 12.79 -7.63 36.52
N LEU A 336 12.96 -6.31 36.47
CA LEU A 336 12.66 -5.52 35.27
C LEU A 336 13.56 -5.89 34.10
N PHE A 337 14.86 -6.14 34.34
CA PHE A 337 15.78 -6.56 33.29
C PHE A 337 15.32 -7.87 32.63
N ASN A 338 15.04 -8.90 33.43
CA ASN A 338 14.63 -10.21 32.91
C ASN A 338 13.28 -10.14 32.19
N TRP A 339 12.32 -9.38 32.73
CA TRP A 339 11.03 -9.17 32.07
C TRP A 339 11.19 -8.47 30.71
N LEU A 340 11.98 -7.39 30.66
CA LEU A 340 12.15 -6.58 29.46
C LEU A 340 13.00 -7.26 28.37
N THR A 341 13.85 -8.22 28.75
CA THR A 341 14.57 -9.10 27.80
C THR A 341 13.76 -10.30 27.33
N GLY A 342 12.56 -10.53 27.91
CA GLY A 342 11.68 -11.63 27.53
C GLY A 342 12.03 -12.97 28.16
N ASN A 343 12.66 -12.94 29.33
CA ASN A 343 12.87 -14.15 30.13
C ASN A 343 11.59 -14.51 30.90
N GLN A 344 11.48 -15.76 31.31
CA GLN A 344 10.29 -16.26 32.02
C GLN A 344 10.21 -15.70 33.44
N LEU A 345 9.07 -15.08 33.75
CA LEU A 345 8.71 -14.61 35.08
C LEU A 345 7.63 -15.55 35.64
N ILE A 346 7.99 -16.25 36.72
CA ILE A 346 7.11 -17.20 37.40
C ILE A 346 6.67 -16.55 38.71
N ILE A 347 5.36 -16.43 38.91
CA ILE A 347 4.77 -15.87 40.13
C ILE A 347 4.02 -16.97 40.84
N LYS A 348 4.45 -17.30 42.07
CA LYS A 348 3.76 -18.22 42.97
C LYS A 348 2.93 -17.42 43.97
N TYR A 349 1.64 -17.74 44.07
CA TYR A 349 0.70 -17.01 44.93
C TYR A 349 -0.31 -17.96 45.59
N GLN A 350 -0.85 -17.56 46.75
CA GLN A 350 -1.93 -18.28 47.41
C GLN A 350 -3.26 -17.96 46.71
N ASN A 351 -4.04 -18.97 46.35
CA ASN A 351 -5.32 -18.81 45.66
C ASN A 351 -6.45 -18.29 46.59
N ARG A 352 -6.27 -17.12 47.20
CA ARG A 352 -7.29 -16.38 47.97
C ARG A 352 -7.92 -15.29 47.10
N THR A 353 -9.20 -14.96 47.35
CA THR A 353 -9.97 -14.01 46.53
C THR A 353 -9.37 -12.59 46.53
N GLU A 354 -8.81 -12.14 47.65
CA GLU A 354 -8.19 -10.80 47.80
C GLU A 354 -6.84 -10.71 47.07
N ASP A 355 -6.13 -11.82 46.96
CA ASP A 355 -4.82 -11.91 46.31
C ASP A 355 -4.96 -11.82 44.78
N LYS A 356 -6.09 -12.29 44.22
CA LYS A 356 -6.38 -12.25 42.78
C LYS A 356 -6.42 -10.81 42.24
N ASP A 357 -6.99 -9.87 42.97
CA ASP A 357 -7.11 -8.47 42.51
C ASP A 357 -5.75 -7.77 42.52
N PHE A 358 -4.91 -8.03 43.52
CA PHE A 358 -3.54 -7.53 43.53
C PHE A 358 -2.71 -8.13 42.39
N ILE A 359 -2.87 -9.43 42.11
CA ILE A 359 -2.14 -10.10 41.02
C ILE A 359 -2.60 -9.58 39.66
N ARG A 360 -3.90 -9.36 39.45
CA ARG A 360 -4.44 -8.71 38.24
C ARG A 360 -3.87 -7.30 38.06
N ALA A 361 -3.82 -6.52 39.14
CA ALA A 361 -3.17 -5.21 39.13
C ALA A 361 -1.68 -5.33 38.79
N PHE A 362 -0.96 -6.27 39.37
CA PHE A 362 0.46 -6.53 39.09
C PHE A 362 0.69 -6.89 37.62
N ILE A 363 -0.11 -7.81 37.06
CA ILE A 363 -0.05 -8.20 35.65
C ILE A 363 -0.31 -6.99 34.73
N SER A 364 -1.29 -6.14 35.08
CA SER A 364 -1.60 -4.95 34.28
C SER A 364 -0.41 -3.99 34.18
N VAL A 365 0.34 -3.81 35.27
CA VAL A 365 1.55 -2.96 35.28
C VAL A 365 2.68 -3.60 34.47
N PHE A 366 2.91 -4.91 34.60
CA PHE A 366 3.94 -5.60 33.80
C PHE A 366 3.60 -5.63 32.30
N ARG A 367 2.31 -5.72 31.95
CA ARG A 367 1.83 -5.55 30.57
C ARG A 367 2.08 -4.14 30.06
N LEU A 368 1.83 -3.09 30.86
CA LEU A 368 2.09 -1.71 30.47
C LEU A 368 3.57 -1.47 30.08
N LEU A 369 4.50 -2.14 30.77
CA LEU A 369 5.94 -2.00 30.56
C LEU A 369 6.47 -2.67 29.28
N LEU A 370 5.75 -3.66 28.74
CA LEU A 370 6.08 -4.36 27.50
C LEU A 370 5.15 -3.93 26.34
N PRO A 371 5.57 -4.13 25.08
CA PRO A 371 4.63 -4.10 23.97
C PRO A 371 3.60 -5.24 24.10
N ASP A 372 2.33 -4.99 23.79
CA ASP A 372 1.22 -5.95 23.99
C ASP A 372 1.51 -7.34 23.40
N ASN A 373 2.05 -7.38 22.18
CA ASN A 373 2.36 -8.63 21.46
C ASN A 373 3.63 -9.35 21.96
N CYS A 374 4.36 -8.79 22.94
CA CYS A 374 5.49 -9.46 23.60
C CYS A 374 5.06 -10.17 24.89
N CYS A 375 3.85 -9.91 25.39
CA CYS A 375 3.36 -10.51 26.64
C CYS A 375 2.48 -11.72 26.34
N HIS A 376 2.91 -12.89 26.82
CA HIS A 376 2.10 -14.11 26.81
C HIS A 376 1.91 -14.56 28.25
N LEU A 377 0.65 -14.49 28.71
CA LEU A 377 0.22 -14.90 30.04
C LEU A 377 -0.33 -16.32 29.98
N MET A 378 0.05 -17.16 30.95
CA MET A 378 -0.52 -18.48 31.16
C MET A 378 -0.82 -18.65 32.66
N GLU A 379 -2.07 -18.98 32.99
CA GLU A 379 -2.49 -19.32 34.34
C GLU A 379 -2.62 -20.84 34.43
N THR A 380 -1.91 -21.51 35.33
CA THR A 380 -1.93 -22.98 35.42
C THR A 380 -1.88 -23.45 36.88
N THR A 381 -2.73 -24.43 37.21
CA THR A 381 -2.95 -24.89 38.59
C THR A 381 -2.10 -26.10 39.00
N SER A 382 -1.48 -26.86 38.09
CA SER A 382 -0.84 -28.13 38.46
C SER A 382 0.52 -28.47 37.83
N GLN A 383 0.84 -28.13 36.57
CA GLN A 383 2.14 -28.48 35.95
C GLN A 383 2.61 -27.50 34.85
N ILE A 384 3.93 -27.31 34.71
CA ILE A 384 4.56 -26.56 33.61
C ILE A 384 4.87 -27.53 32.46
N ALA A 385 4.16 -27.40 31.34
CA ALA A 385 4.40 -28.24 30.14
C ALA A 385 5.00 -27.46 28.94
N SER A 386 5.01 -26.13 28.96
CA SER A 386 5.27 -25.33 27.74
C SER A 386 6.20 -24.14 27.96
N CYS A 387 7.22 -24.00 27.10
CA CYS A 387 8.10 -22.82 27.02
C CYS A 387 7.46 -21.60 26.30
N THR A 388 6.16 -21.63 25.98
CA THR A 388 5.52 -20.62 25.11
C THR A 388 5.14 -19.32 25.83
N ALA A 389 4.99 -19.34 27.15
CA ALA A 389 4.58 -18.17 27.94
C ALA A 389 5.78 -17.46 28.59
N ASN A 390 5.70 -16.12 28.68
CA ASN A 390 6.70 -15.29 29.35
C ASN A 390 6.29 -15.00 30.80
N LEU A 391 4.99 -14.96 31.09
CA LEU A 391 4.44 -14.75 32.43
C LEU A 391 3.61 -15.97 32.82
N ILE A 392 3.99 -16.61 33.91
CA ILE A 392 3.36 -17.83 34.40
C ILE A 392 2.89 -17.59 35.84
N LEU A 393 1.60 -17.81 36.08
CA LEU A 393 1.01 -17.80 37.42
C LEU A 393 0.85 -19.24 37.91
N LEU A 394 1.37 -19.53 39.09
CA LEU A 394 1.31 -20.84 39.74
C LEU A 394 0.75 -20.72 41.16
N ASP A 395 0.05 -21.77 41.58
CA ASP A 395 -0.30 -21.94 42.99
C ASP A 395 0.95 -22.29 43.82
N MET A 396 0.92 -22.00 45.12
CA MET A 396 2.05 -22.18 46.04
C MET A 396 2.55 -23.63 46.12
N ASP A 397 1.64 -24.59 45.94
CA ASP A 397 1.92 -26.02 46.07
C ASP A 397 2.33 -26.68 44.73
N ALA A 398 2.36 -25.92 43.63
CA ALA A 398 2.71 -26.45 42.31
C ALA A 398 4.23 -26.71 42.16
N LEU A 399 4.58 -27.91 41.73
CA LEU A 399 5.96 -28.31 41.46
C LEU A 399 6.42 -27.84 40.08
N VAL A 400 7.56 -27.15 40.03
CA VAL A 400 8.26 -26.78 38.80
C VAL A 400 9.03 -28.02 38.31
N THR A 401 8.40 -28.85 37.48
CA THR A 401 9.09 -29.99 36.84
C THR A 401 9.93 -29.48 35.68
N THR A 402 11.25 -29.70 35.77
CA THR A 402 12.17 -29.44 34.66
C THR A 402 12.18 -30.67 33.76
N ALA A 403 11.87 -30.51 32.47
CA ALA A 403 12.23 -31.53 31.48
C ALA A 403 13.76 -31.67 31.50
N ASP A 404 14.28 -32.90 31.44
CA ASP A 404 15.69 -33.24 31.67
C ASP A 404 16.71 -32.57 30.72
N ASP A 405 16.27 -31.88 29.66
CA ASP A 405 17.13 -31.06 28.78
C ASP A 405 17.12 -29.54 29.14
N CYS A 406 16.23 -29.10 30.04
CA CYS A 406 16.03 -27.69 30.38
C CYS A 406 16.75 -27.23 31.68
N GLN A 407 17.27 -28.13 32.52
CA GLN A 407 17.95 -27.74 33.77
C GLN A 407 19.15 -26.79 33.54
N GLN A 408 19.87 -26.91 32.41
CA GLN A 408 20.95 -25.98 32.08
C GLN A 408 20.46 -24.58 31.63
N TYR A 409 19.20 -24.46 31.23
CA TYR A 409 18.58 -23.22 30.73
C TYR A 409 17.72 -22.51 31.78
N THR A 410 17.00 -23.25 32.64
CA THR A 410 16.11 -22.69 33.68
C THR A 410 16.89 -22.05 34.81
N ASP A 411 17.98 -22.68 35.29
CA ASP A 411 18.77 -22.16 36.42
C ASP A 411 19.55 -20.87 36.11
N LYS A 412 19.65 -20.47 34.83
CA LYS A 412 20.34 -19.25 34.41
C LYS A 412 19.44 -18.07 34.12
N TYR A 413 18.15 -18.27 33.82
CA TYR A 413 17.32 -17.22 33.21
C TYR A 413 15.86 -17.12 33.67
N SER A 414 15.33 -18.02 34.51
CA SER A 414 13.96 -17.88 35.06
C SER A 414 13.97 -17.25 36.46
N ILE A 415 13.04 -16.33 36.74
CA ILE A 415 12.84 -15.75 38.08
C ILE A 415 11.55 -16.31 38.69
N ALA A 416 11.64 -16.83 39.90
CA ALA A 416 10.48 -17.20 40.72
C ALA A 416 10.28 -16.16 41.84
N ILE A 417 9.11 -15.52 41.85
CA ILE A 417 8.67 -14.58 42.89
C ILE A 417 7.60 -15.27 43.73
N ARG A 418 7.82 -15.31 45.05
CA ARG A 418 6.83 -15.80 46.01
C ARG A 418 6.20 -14.62 46.75
N ILE A 419 4.89 -14.47 46.62
CA ILE A 419 4.14 -13.38 47.27
C ILE A 419 3.35 -13.98 48.43
N ILE A 420 3.60 -13.51 49.66
CA ILE A 420 2.90 -13.98 50.87
C ILE A 420 2.10 -12.81 51.45
N PHE A 421 0.79 -13.02 51.60
CA PHE A 421 -0.13 -12.06 52.23
C PHE A 421 -0.40 -12.49 53.68
N ASP A 422 -0.24 -11.58 54.63
CA ASP A 422 -0.56 -11.83 56.04
C ASP A 422 -1.96 -11.29 56.38
N SER A 423 -2.71 -12.05 57.17
CA SER A 423 -4.15 -11.89 57.40
C SER A 423 -4.55 -10.81 58.41
N SER A 424 -3.62 -9.97 58.88
CA SER A 424 -3.87 -9.06 60.02
C SER A 424 -3.90 -7.58 59.71
N ASP A 425 -3.48 -7.16 58.51
CA ASP A 425 -3.64 -5.79 58.00
C ASP A 425 -3.79 -5.87 56.48
N GLU A 426 -4.63 -5.03 55.86
CA GLU A 426 -4.78 -4.88 54.40
C GLU A 426 -3.50 -4.32 53.72
N GLN A 427 -2.34 -4.86 54.05
CA GLN A 427 -1.03 -4.42 53.59
C GLN A 427 -0.13 -5.62 53.32
N ILE A 428 0.41 -5.66 52.10
CA ILE A 428 1.40 -6.65 51.63
C ILE A 428 2.61 -6.65 52.57
N HIS A 429 2.96 -7.76 53.22
CA HIS A 429 4.00 -7.76 54.26
C HIS A 429 5.25 -8.61 54.01
N LEU A 430 5.31 -9.58 53.08
CA LEU A 430 6.58 -10.23 52.72
C LEU A 430 6.59 -10.77 51.28
N VAL A 431 7.63 -10.38 50.53
CA VAL A 431 7.94 -10.91 49.20
C VAL A 431 9.30 -11.58 49.30
N GLU A 432 9.32 -12.91 49.20
CA GLU A 432 10.57 -13.68 49.19
C GLU A 432 10.90 -14.05 47.75
N LEU A 433 12.13 -13.74 47.32
CA LEU A 433 12.65 -14.18 46.03
C LEU A 433 13.33 -15.53 46.22
N GLU A 434 12.81 -16.59 45.60
CA GLU A 434 13.41 -17.93 45.66
C GLU A 434 14.75 -17.98 44.92
N THR A 435 14.92 -17.15 43.88
CA THR A 435 16.14 -17.08 43.06
C THR A 435 17.05 -15.94 43.49
N GLN A 436 18.25 -16.25 44.01
CA GLN A 436 19.27 -15.23 44.28
C GLN A 436 19.90 -14.70 42.98
N PRO A 437 20.17 -13.39 42.87
CA PRO A 437 20.84 -12.82 41.71
C PRO A 437 22.26 -13.40 41.60
N SER A 438 22.64 -13.92 40.43
CA SER A 438 23.98 -14.48 40.24
C SER A 438 25.08 -13.44 40.53
N GLU A 439 26.22 -13.85 41.10
CA GLU A 439 27.37 -12.97 41.45
C GLU A 439 27.86 -12.07 40.29
N LYS A 440 27.53 -12.40 39.04
CA LYS A 440 27.82 -11.56 37.86
C LYS A 440 27.07 -10.22 37.83
N PHE A 441 25.97 -10.07 38.56
CA PHE A 441 25.10 -8.88 38.54
C PHE A 441 25.46 -7.80 39.57
N ASP A 442 26.56 -7.94 40.32
CA ASP A 442 26.96 -6.97 41.35
C ASP A 442 27.44 -5.60 40.82
N ARG A 443 27.62 -5.45 39.50
CA ARG A 443 28.04 -4.18 38.88
C ARG A 443 26.84 -3.42 38.27
N ILE A 444 26.48 -2.28 38.87
CA ILE A 444 25.39 -1.36 38.45
C ILE A 444 25.49 -0.91 36.97
N ASN A 445 26.67 -0.99 36.35
CA ASN A 445 26.89 -0.64 34.94
C ASN A 445 26.42 -1.70 33.93
N ILE A 446 25.93 -2.86 34.39
CA ILE A 446 25.42 -3.91 33.50
C ILE A 446 23.98 -3.62 33.05
N PHE A 447 23.17 -2.86 33.80
CA PHE A 447 21.76 -2.69 33.45
C PHE A 447 21.53 -1.78 32.23
N PRO A 448 20.63 -2.17 31.30
CA PRO A 448 20.22 -1.35 30.16
C PRO A 448 19.76 0.05 30.58
N THR A 449 19.97 1.05 29.73
CA THR A 449 19.57 2.43 30.02
C THR A 449 18.06 2.54 30.20
N TYR A 450 17.26 1.76 29.46
CA TYR A 450 15.80 1.71 29.65
C TYR A 450 15.40 1.30 31.07
N VAL A 451 16.02 0.26 31.62
CA VAL A 451 15.71 -0.27 32.96
C VAL A 451 16.02 0.76 34.03
N LYS A 452 17.17 1.45 33.93
CA LYS A 452 17.56 2.50 34.89
C LYS A 452 16.54 3.64 34.91
N VAL A 453 16.16 4.14 33.74
CA VAL A 453 15.16 5.20 33.61
C VAL A 453 13.82 4.76 34.19
N LEU A 454 13.39 3.52 33.95
CA LEU A 454 12.15 3.00 34.52
C LEU A 454 12.19 2.89 36.05
N VAL A 455 13.29 2.40 36.62
CA VAL A 455 13.44 2.33 38.08
C VAL A 455 13.40 3.73 38.70
N ASP A 456 14.15 4.68 38.13
CA ASP A 456 14.17 6.07 38.61
C ASP A 456 12.75 6.67 38.60
N LEU A 457 12.00 6.49 37.51
CA LEU A 457 10.61 6.95 37.37
C LEU A 457 9.64 6.29 38.36
N LEU A 458 9.79 4.99 38.60
CA LEU A 458 8.93 4.25 39.53
C LEU A 458 9.20 4.61 40.99
N THR A 459 10.45 4.99 41.32
CA THR A 459 10.85 5.40 42.67
C THR A 459 10.56 6.87 42.99
N ASP A 460 10.33 7.71 41.97
CA ASP A 460 10.04 9.12 42.17
C ASP A 460 8.64 9.33 42.76
N SER A 461 8.60 9.87 43.98
CA SER A 461 7.37 10.15 44.73
C SER A 461 6.70 11.46 44.33
N HIS A 462 7.35 12.30 43.50
CA HIS A 462 6.82 13.59 43.08
C HIS A 462 5.95 13.52 41.82
N LEU A 463 5.97 12.40 41.09
CA LEU A 463 5.23 12.21 39.85
C LEU A 463 3.83 11.64 40.12
N ASP A 464 2.82 12.33 39.61
CA ASP A 464 1.44 11.83 39.56
C ASP A 464 1.33 10.57 38.70
N ASP A 465 0.38 9.69 39.03
CA ASP A 465 0.26 8.36 38.40
C ASP A 465 -0.10 8.48 36.91
N ASP A 466 -0.93 9.44 36.51
CA ASP A 466 -1.28 9.72 35.10
C ASP A 466 -0.07 10.21 34.30
N THR A 467 0.74 11.07 34.93
CA THR A 467 1.95 11.60 34.30
C THR A 467 3.00 10.50 34.16
N LEU A 468 3.10 9.61 35.15
CA LEU A 468 3.98 8.44 35.11
C LEU A 468 3.61 7.49 33.97
N GLU A 469 2.32 7.15 33.84
CA GLU A 469 1.84 6.28 32.77
C GLU A 469 2.17 6.86 31.38
N ALA A 470 1.89 8.15 31.16
CA ALA A 470 2.21 8.83 29.91
C ALA A 470 3.72 8.80 29.59
N ILE A 471 4.58 9.01 30.59
CA ILE A 471 6.04 8.95 30.43
C ILE A 471 6.50 7.52 30.11
N ILE A 472 5.93 6.49 30.77
CA ILE A 472 6.23 5.08 30.49
C ILE A 472 5.86 4.75 29.04
N ILE A 473 4.66 5.14 28.59
CA ILE A 473 4.21 4.93 27.20
C ILE A 473 5.14 5.66 26.21
N GLN A 474 5.59 6.88 26.54
CA GLN A 474 6.54 7.62 25.70
C GLN A 474 7.89 6.90 25.59
N GLN A 475 8.45 6.42 26.70
CA GLN A 475 9.73 5.69 26.70
C GLN A 475 9.60 4.34 25.99
N LYS A 476 8.49 3.62 26.18
CA LYS A 476 8.15 2.39 25.45
C LYS A 476 8.10 2.66 23.94
N ASN A 477 7.39 3.68 23.49
CA ASN A 477 7.32 4.06 22.08
C ASN A 477 8.69 4.42 21.48
N LYS A 478 9.56 5.10 22.25
CA LYS A 478 10.92 5.42 21.82
C LYS A 478 11.75 4.16 21.55
N TYR A 479 11.67 3.14 22.42
CA TYR A 479 12.38 1.88 22.21
C TYR A 479 11.73 1.01 21.12
N LEU A 480 10.40 1.04 21.00
CA LEU A 480 9.69 0.34 19.92
C LEU A 480 10.04 0.91 18.54
N ASN A 481 10.20 2.23 18.42
CA ASN A 481 10.69 2.85 17.19
C ASN A 481 12.13 2.45 16.84
N LYS A 482 12.99 2.25 17.84
CA LYS A 482 14.32 1.67 17.63
C LYS A 482 14.24 0.22 17.17
N ALA A 483 13.32 -0.59 17.71
CA ALA A 483 13.07 -1.96 17.25
C ALA A 483 12.52 -2.02 15.82
N LYS A 484 11.64 -1.08 15.44
CA LYS A 484 11.17 -0.93 14.05
C LYS A 484 12.34 -0.65 13.09
N LEU A 485 13.21 0.28 13.45
CA LEU A 485 14.40 0.61 12.67
C LEU A 485 15.37 -0.58 12.59
N TYR A 486 15.60 -1.27 13.70
CA TYR A 486 16.42 -2.48 13.75
C TYR A 486 15.89 -3.57 12.83
N PHE A 487 14.59 -3.84 12.87
CA PHE A 487 13.92 -4.84 12.02
C PHE A 487 14.02 -4.49 10.53
N GLN A 488 13.78 -3.20 10.19
CA GLN A 488 13.88 -2.73 8.82
C GLN A 488 15.30 -2.87 8.26
N LEU A 489 16.30 -2.40 9.00
CA LEU A 489 17.71 -2.49 8.61
C LEU A 489 18.22 -3.93 8.55
N GLY A 490 17.77 -4.79 9.48
CA GLY A 490 18.16 -6.21 9.51
C GLY A 490 17.63 -7.01 8.31
N ARG A 491 16.56 -6.54 7.64
CA ARG A 491 15.96 -7.17 6.47
C ARG A 491 16.35 -6.50 5.14
N CYS A 492 17.24 -5.49 5.17
CA CYS A 492 17.76 -4.86 3.96
C CYS A 492 18.82 -5.75 3.27
N PRO A 493 18.70 -6.02 1.96
CA PRO A 493 19.60 -6.93 1.23
C PRO A 493 20.94 -6.31 0.81
N ILE A 494 21.07 -4.98 0.78
CA ILE A 494 22.21 -4.28 0.15
C ILE A 494 23.48 -4.27 1.03
N ALA A 495 23.33 -4.48 2.34
CA ALA A 495 24.42 -4.75 3.27
C ALA A 495 23.76 -5.31 4.53
N SER A 496 24.15 -6.50 4.99
CA SER A 496 23.59 -7.06 6.21
C SER A 496 23.98 -6.16 7.38
N PHE A 497 23.06 -5.30 7.83
CA PHE A 497 23.21 -4.55 9.08
C PHE A 497 23.58 -5.49 10.25
N LEU A 498 23.14 -6.74 10.17
CA LEU A 498 23.48 -7.84 11.09
C LEU A 498 24.95 -8.30 11.02
N SER A 499 25.69 -8.05 9.94
CA SER A 499 27.13 -8.33 9.83
C SER A 499 28.02 -7.16 10.25
N MET A 500 27.44 -6.01 10.60
CA MET A 500 28.19 -4.87 11.14
C MET A 500 28.56 -5.10 12.61
N ASN A 501 29.67 -4.50 13.05
CA ASN A 501 30.10 -4.57 14.46
C ASN A 501 29.04 -3.95 15.39
N GLU A 502 28.90 -4.47 16.61
CA GLU A 502 27.90 -4.01 17.58
C GLU A 502 28.01 -2.49 17.84
N HIS A 503 29.22 -1.93 17.88
CA HIS A 503 29.43 -0.48 18.01
C HIS A 503 28.82 0.36 16.86
N GLN A 504 28.83 -0.16 15.63
CA GLN A 504 28.23 0.53 14.49
C GLN A 504 26.70 0.48 14.55
N GLN A 505 26.14 -0.69 14.91
CA GLN A 505 24.70 -0.84 15.14
C GLN A 505 24.21 0.12 16.24
N MET A 506 24.99 0.22 17.32
CA MET A 506 24.72 1.10 18.46
C MET A 506 24.73 2.59 18.08
N ASN A 507 25.67 3.02 17.24
CA ASN A 507 25.75 4.40 16.76
C ASN A 507 24.53 4.76 15.90
N ILE A 508 24.12 3.86 14.99
CA ILE A 508 22.95 4.05 14.12
C ILE A 508 21.66 4.16 14.95
N LEU A 509 21.50 3.29 15.95
CA LEU A 509 20.32 3.28 16.83
C LEU A 509 20.38 4.36 17.93
N LYS A 510 21.49 5.12 18.02
CA LYS A 510 21.79 6.09 19.08
C LYS A 510 21.59 5.49 20.48
N ILE A 511 22.34 4.43 20.76
CA ILE A 511 22.33 3.71 22.03
C ILE A 511 23.73 3.76 22.65
N THR A 512 23.80 3.90 23.97
CA THR A 512 25.06 3.97 24.72
C THR A 512 25.45 2.64 25.37
N ASN A 513 24.48 1.84 25.85
CA ASN A 513 24.74 0.56 26.52
C ASN A 513 24.47 -0.65 25.60
N PRO A 514 25.42 -1.58 25.40
CA PRO A 514 25.21 -2.76 24.56
C PRO A 514 24.02 -3.62 24.99
N ASN A 515 23.68 -3.65 26.28
CA ASN A 515 22.57 -4.47 26.78
C ASN A 515 21.17 -3.94 26.38
N ASP A 516 21.06 -2.69 25.92
CA ASP A 516 19.81 -2.19 25.32
C ASP A 516 19.50 -2.90 23.98
N LEU A 517 20.51 -3.46 23.29
CA LEU A 517 20.28 -4.26 22.07
C LEU A 517 19.51 -5.54 22.39
N LEU A 518 19.66 -6.11 23.58
CA LEU A 518 18.93 -7.32 23.99
C LEU A 518 17.43 -7.04 24.06
N ILE A 519 17.05 -5.91 24.65
CA ILE A 519 15.66 -5.45 24.72
C ILE A 519 15.12 -5.25 23.29
N ILE A 520 15.87 -4.55 22.44
CA ILE A 520 15.46 -4.28 21.05
C ILE A 520 15.29 -5.57 20.23
N ARG A 521 16.21 -6.53 20.39
CA ARG A 521 16.14 -7.85 19.75
C ARG A 521 14.96 -8.68 20.24
N PHE A 522 14.55 -8.53 21.49
CA PHE A 522 13.33 -9.18 21.97
C PHE A 522 12.09 -8.47 21.41
N TRP A 523 12.04 -7.14 21.51
CA TRP A 523 10.88 -6.31 21.14
C TRP A 523 10.54 -6.34 19.65
N GLN A 524 11.48 -6.68 18.76
CA GLN A 524 11.19 -6.91 17.35
C GLN A 524 10.13 -8.03 17.15
N ARG A 525 10.00 -8.97 18.09
CA ARG A 525 8.99 -10.03 18.05
C ARG A 525 7.58 -9.46 18.17
N GLY A 526 7.39 -8.43 19.02
CA GLY A 526 6.10 -7.76 19.24
C GLY A 526 5.66 -6.78 18.15
N LEU A 527 6.44 -6.60 17.09
CA LEU A 527 5.98 -5.86 15.90
C LEU A 527 4.79 -6.59 15.24
N SER A 528 3.80 -5.83 14.77
CA SER A 528 2.59 -6.40 14.18
C SER A 528 2.90 -7.16 12.89
N SER A 529 2.13 -8.22 12.65
CA SER A 529 2.12 -8.97 11.39
C SER A 529 1.96 -8.04 10.19
N ALA A 530 1.02 -7.09 10.25
CA ALA A 530 0.77 -6.10 9.19
C ALA A 530 2.03 -5.26 8.87
N TYR A 531 2.74 -4.77 9.89
CA TYR A 531 3.97 -3.99 9.70
C TYR A 531 5.11 -4.85 9.13
N LYS A 532 5.27 -6.07 9.65
CA LYS A 532 6.27 -7.03 9.13
C LYS A 532 5.99 -7.35 7.66
N ASN A 533 4.75 -7.67 7.32
CA ASN A 533 4.31 -7.97 5.96
C ASN A 533 4.50 -6.78 5.03
N GLN A 534 4.17 -5.56 5.47
CA GLN A 534 4.41 -4.34 4.68
C GLN A 534 5.89 -4.13 4.38
N ILE A 535 6.79 -4.36 5.34
CA ILE A 535 8.25 -4.30 5.09
C ILE A 535 8.68 -5.40 4.13
N HIS A 536 8.16 -6.62 4.30
CA HIS A 536 8.43 -7.72 3.38
C HIS A 536 7.98 -7.36 1.95
N GLU A 537 6.75 -6.87 1.78
CA GLU A 537 6.23 -6.41 0.50
C GLU A 537 7.03 -5.24 -0.07
N ASN A 538 7.37 -4.24 0.73
CA ASN A 538 8.12 -3.07 0.26
C ASN A 538 9.54 -3.45 -0.12
N ASN A 539 10.18 -4.38 0.60
CA ASN A 539 11.47 -4.92 0.20
C ASN A 539 11.36 -5.78 -1.06
N CYS A 540 10.29 -6.59 -1.21
CA CYS A 540 10.01 -7.32 -2.44
C CYS A 540 9.68 -6.39 -3.62
N LYS A 541 8.98 -5.27 -3.40
CA LYS A 541 8.65 -4.26 -4.43
C LYS A 541 9.87 -3.41 -4.80
N ALA A 542 10.69 -3.01 -3.83
CA ALA A 542 11.98 -2.35 -4.05
C ALA A 542 12.98 -3.27 -4.76
N MET A 543 12.91 -4.58 -4.52
CA MET A 543 13.62 -5.59 -5.32
C MET A 543 13.02 -5.70 -6.73
N ASN A 544 11.71 -5.82 -6.90
CA ASN A 544 11.09 -6.05 -8.22
C ASN A 544 11.19 -4.86 -9.20
N GLY A 545 11.38 -3.62 -8.72
CA GLY A 545 11.55 -2.45 -9.59
C GLY A 545 12.86 -2.45 -10.41
N TRP A 546 13.86 -3.25 -10.02
CA TRP A 546 15.18 -3.30 -10.66
C TRP A 546 15.64 -4.72 -11.07
N PHE A 547 14.92 -5.81 -10.73
CA PHE A 547 15.49 -7.17 -10.74
C PHE A 547 14.93 -8.22 -11.73
N GLN A 548 14.15 -7.84 -12.75
CA GLN A 548 13.86 -8.77 -13.86
C GLN A 548 14.09 -8.12 -15.23
N VAL A 549 15.27 -7.52 -15.40
CA VAL A 549 15.61 -6.79 -16.63
C VAL A 549 15.79 -7.70 -17.86
N LEU A 550 15.76 -9.02 -17.64
CA LEU A 550 15.83 -10.05 -18.68
C LEU A 550 14.57 -10.91 -18.75
N GLN A 551 13.44 -10.44 -18.19
CA GLN A 551 12.20 -11.22 -18.16
C GLN A 551 11.82 -11.75 -19.55
N GLU A 552 11.68 -13.07 -19.65
CA GLU A 552 11.36 -13.82 -20.89
C GLU A 552 12.36 -13.66 -22.06
N LYS A 553 13.49 -12.98 -21.87
CA LYS A 553 14.56 -12.92 -22.88
C LYS A 553 15.25 -14.27 -22.98
N VAL A 554 15.49 -14.72 -24.21
CA VAL A 554 16.26 -15.95 -24.49
C VAL A 554 17.74 -15.60 -24.58
N VAL A 555 18.52 -16.08 -23.61
CA VAL A 555 19.96 -15.82 -23.48
C VAL A 555 20.73 -17.07 -23.85
N PHE A 556 21.45 -17.01 -24.97
CA PHE A 556 22.30 -18.09 -25.45
C PHE A 556 23.73 -17.91 -24.93
N ILE A 557 24.16 -18.78 -24.02
CA ILE A 557 25.49 -18.69 -23.37
C ILE A 557 26.35 -19.85 -23.85
N VAL A 558 27.51 -19.53 -24.45
CA VAL A 558 28.47 -20.53 -24.94
C VAL A 558 29.73 -20.51 -24.07
N GLY A 559 30.19 -21.69 -23.62
CA GLY A 559 31.16 -21.80 -22.53
C GLY A 559 30.48 -21.60 -21.15
N ALA A 560 29.22 -22.01 -21.06
CA ALA A 560 28.34 -21.72 -19.95
C ALA A 560 28.70 -22.49 -18.66
N ALA A 561 29.34 -23.65 -18.75
CA ALA A 561 29.69 -24.44 -17.57
C ALA A 561 30.97 -23.95 -16.87
N GLY A 562 31.72 -23.04 -17.50
CA GLY A 562 32.93 -22.44 -16.93
C GLY A 562 32.68 -21.53 -15.72
N GLY A 563 33.75 -21.07 -15.06
CA GLY A 563 33.65 -20.25 -13.84
C GLY A 563 32.82 -18.97 -14.02
N ILE A 564 33.13 -18.17 -15.04
CA ILE A 564 32.34 -16.97 -15.37
C ILE A 564 30.98 -17.35 -15.97
N GLY A 565 30.94 -18.37 -16.83
CA GLY A 565 29.72 -18.79 -17.52
C GLY A 565 28.62 -19.23 -16.57
N SER A 566 28.97 -20.00 -15.53
CA SER A 566 28.02 -20.50 -14.54
C SER A 566 27.44 -19.38 -13.69
N ALA A 567 28.26 -18.38 -13.32
CA ALA A 567 27.79 -17.17 -12.65
C ALA A 567 26.85 -16.35 -13.54
N ILE A 568 27.17 -16.19 -14.84
CA ILE A 568 26.27 -15.54 -15.80
C ILE A 568 24.93 -16.29 -15.87
N CYS A 569 24.94 -17.62 -16.00
CA CYS A 569 23.72 -18.41 -16.02
C CYS A 569 22.87 -18.17 -14.76
N GLN A 570 23.50 -18.20 -13.58
CA GLN A 570 22.83 -17.99 -12.31
C GLN A 570 22.18 -16.60 -12.20
N VAL A 571 22.88 -15.54 -12.60
CA VAL A 571 22.33 -14.18 -12.59
C VAL A 571 21.27 -14.00 -13.67
N CYS A 572 21.43 -14.58 -14.87
CA CYS A 572 20.39 -14.50 -15.91
C CYS A 572 19.08 -15.18 -15.48
N VAL A 573 19.16 -16.36 -14.85
CA VAL A 573 17.98 -17.06 -14.32
C VAL A 573 17.29 -16.24 -13.23
N SER A 574 18.06 -15.65 -12.30
CA SER A 574 17.49 -14.83 -11.23
C SER A 574 16.83 -13.55 -11.77
N GLN A 575 17.23 -13.09 -12.96
CA GLN A 575 16.66 -11.94 -13.67
C GLN A 575 15.51 -12.30 -14.61
N GLY A 576 15.01 -13.55 -14.55
CA GLY A 576 13.83 -13.99 -15.29
C GLY A 576 14.08 -14.44 -16.73
N ALA A 577 15.34 -14.63 -17.13
CA ALA A 577 15.70 -15.06 -18.47
C ALA A 577 15.39 -16.55 -18.71
N ARG A 578 15.19 -16.89 -19.98
CA ARG A 578 15.30 -18.26 -20.49
C ARG A 578 16.74 -18.49 -20.92
N VAL A 579 17.42 -19.48 -20.37
CA VAL A 579 18.87 -19.65 -20.52
C VAL A 579 19.21 -20.93 -21.27
N VAL A 580 20.00 -20.78 -22.34
CA VAL A 580 20.67 -21.88 -23.04
C VAL A 580 22.06 -22.03 -22.43
N ILE A 581 22.31 -23.18 -21.82
CA ILE A 581 23.58 -23.58 -21.23
C ILE A 581 24.32 -24.43 -22.27
N ALA A 582 25.09 -23.79 -23.15
CA ALA A 582 25.86 -24.48 -24.19
C ALA A 582 27.34 -24.60 -23.78
N ASP A 583 27.84 -25.84 -23.78
CA ASP A 583 29.24 -26.13 -23.47
C ASP A 583 29.73 -27.36 -24.24
N VAL A 584 31.04 -27.48 -24.44
CA VAL A 584 31.63 -28.68 -25.06
C VAL A 584 31.53 -29.89 -24.14
N ASP A 585 31.58 -29.65 -22.83
CA ASP A 585 31.33 -30.65 -21.78
C ASP A 585 29.85 -30.71 -21.44
N LYS A 586 29.15 -31.68 -22.02
CA LYS A 586 27.72 -31.90 -21.79
C LYS A 586 27.41 -32.23 -20.33
N VAL A 587 28.29 -32.97 -19.64
CA VAL A 587 28.05 -33.41 -18.27
C VAL A 587 28.07 -32.20 -17.33
N ALA A 588 29.04 -31.31 -17.50
CA ALA A 588 29.11 -30.07 -16.72
C ALA A 588 27.90 -29.14 -16.99
N ALA A 589 27.47 -29.03 -18.25
CA ALA A 589 26.28 -28.27 -18.61
C ALA A 589 24.99 -28.83 -17.95
N ASP A 590 24.85 -30.16 -17.91
CA ASP A 590 23.70 -30.82 -17.28
C ASP A 590 23.70 -30.67 -15.75
N GLN A 591 24.86 -30.76 -15.12
CA GLN A 591 25.01 -30.52 -13.68
C GLN A 591 24.63 -29.08 -13.31
N LEU A 592 25.06 -28.11 -14.12
CA LEU A 592 24.68 -26.71 -13.91
C LEU A 592 23.17 -26.51 -14.09
N LEU A 593 22.56 -27.13 -15.10
CA LEU A 593 21.12 -27.09 -15.29
C LEU A 593 20.38 -27.64 -14.07
N MET A 594 20.79 -28.81 -13.56
CA MET A 594 20.18 -29.40 -12.36
C MET A 594 20.31 -28.48 -11.14
N LYS A 595 21.50 -27.88 -10.95
CA LYS A 595 21.76 -26.94 -9.85
C LYS A 595 20.89 -25.68 -9.94
N LEU A 596 20.72 -25.12 -11.13
CA LEU A 596 19.93 -23.91 -11.35
C LEU A 596 18.43 -24.16 -11.25
N ARG A 597 17.98 -25.35 -11.67
CA ARG A 597 16.57 -25.77 -11.55
C ARG A 597 16.16 -25.91 -10.09
N GLY A 598 16.98 -26.59 -9.26
CA GLY A 598 16.56 -27.02 -7.92
C GLY A 598 15.25 -27.82 -7.99
N ASP A 599 14.37 -27.62 -7.01
CA ASP A 599 13.04 -28.26 -6.96
C ASP A 599 11.94 -27.44 -7.67
N ASN A 600 12.29 -26.36 -8.37
CA ASN A 600 11.30 -25.46 -8.98
C ASN A 600 11.03 -25.82 -10.44
N GLU A 601 9.86 -26.41 -10.70
CA GLU A 601 9.44 -26.80 -12.05
C GLU A 601 9.29 -25.62 -13.02
N GLN A 602 8.92 -24.42 -12.54
CA GLN A 602 8.78 -23.24 -13.40
C GLN A 602 10.14 -22.76 -13.95
N ILE A 603 11.22 -23.01 -13.21
CA ILE A 603 12.59 -22.72 -13.66
C ILE A 603 13.03 -23.76 -14.70
N ALA A 604 12.57 -25.00 -14.59
CA ALA A 604 12.96 -26.08 -15.49
C ALA A 604 12.62 -25.76 -16.97
N ASP A 605 11.43 -25.23 -17.23
CA ASP A 605 10.98 -24.88 -18.59
C ASP A 605 11.80 -23.74 -19.23
N ARG A 606 12.45 -22.93 -18.39
CA ARG A 606 13.29 -21.79 -18.81
C ARG A 606 14.73 -22.19 -19.11
N LEU A 607 15.12 -23.43 -18.85
CA LEU A 607 16.48 -23.90 -19.06
C LEU A 607 16.56 -24.91 -20.22
N ILE A 608 17.69 -24.92 -20.92
CA ILE A 608 18.08 -25.99 -21.84
C ILE A 608 19.60 -26.14 -21.80
N SER A 609 20.09 -27.37 -21.73
CA SER A 609 21.51 -27.69 -21.80
C SER A 609 21.85 -28.32 -23.17
N LEU A 610 22.91 -27.83 -23.81
CA LEU A 610 23.33 -28.30 -25.14
C LEU A 610 24.82 -28.64 -25.13
N GLN A 611 25.18 -29.73 -25.80
CA GLN A 611 26.59 -29.99 -26.13
C GLN A 611 26.94 -29.22 -27.39
N LEU A 612 27.95 -28.36 -27.32
CA LEU A 612 28.34 -27.52 -28.46
C LEU A 612 29.85 -27.31 -28.50
N ASP A 613 30.48 -27.88 -29.53
CA ASP A 613 31.82 -27.48 -29.96
C ASP A 613 31.69 -26.36 -31.01
N VAL A 614 32.24 -25.19 -30.70
CA VAL A 614 32.16 -24.01 -31.57
C VAL A 614 33.04 -24.10 -32.82
N THR A 615 33.90 -25.12 -32.92
CA THR A 615 34.70 -25.37 -34.12
C THR A 615 33.95 -26.20 -35.17
N ASP A 616 32.85 -26.85 -34.79
CA ASP A 616 31.94 -27.58 -35.67
C ASP A 616 30.74 -26.71 -36.08
N GLU A 617 30.78 -26.23 -37.32
CA GLU A 617 29.74 -25.37 -37.87
C GLU A 617 28.36 -26.06 -37.94
N GLN A 618 28.31 -27.36 -38.20
CA GLN A 618 27.04 -28.11 -38.25
C GLN A 618 26.45 -28.27 -36.86
N ALA A 619 27.28 -28.41 -35.83
CA ALA A 619 26.83 -28.44 -34.44
C ALA A 619 26.23 -27.08 -34.03
N ILE A 620 26.84 -25.96 -34.45
CA ILE A 620 26.29 -24.61 -34.23
C ILE A 620 24.91 -24.47 -34.87
N GLU A 621 24.76 -24.84 -36.14
CA GLU A 621 23.48 -24.74 -36.84
C GLU A 621 22.38 -25.53 -36.13
N LYS A 622 22.66 -26.78 -35.74
CA LYS A 622 21.72 -27.64 -35.00
C LYS A 622 21.36 -27.07 -33.62
N ALA A 623 22.34 -26.54 -32.89
CA ALA A 623 22.11 -25.96 -31.57
C ALA A 623 21.24 -24.70 -31.65
N VAL A 624 21.48 -23.82 -32.62
CA VAL A 624 20.66 -22.64 -32.87
C VAL A 624 19.23 -23.06 -33.27
N GLN A 625 19.09 -24.05 -34.14
CA GLN A 625 17.77 -24.56 -34.55
C GLN A 625 16.99 -25.12 -33.36
N ALA A 626 17.61 -25.90 -32.47
CA ALA A 626 16.96 -26.44 -31.29
C ALA A 626 16.39 -25.36 -30.35
N VAL A 627 17.10 -24.23 -30.22
CA VAL A 627 16.63 -23.09 -29.40
C VAL A 627 15.48 -22.35 -30.08
N VAL A 628 15.54 -22.19 -31.41
CA VAL A 628 14.45 -21.62 -32.20
C VAL A 628 13.21 -22.51 -32.18
N ASP A 629 13.37 -23.83 -32.25
CA ASP A 629 12.24 -24.76 -32.16
C ASP A 629 11.55 -24.69 -30.79
N LYS A 630 12.34 -24.47 -29.72
CA LYS A 630 11.80 -24.37 -28.35
C LYS A 630 11.14 -23.02 -28.05
N TRP A 631 11.76 -21.91 -28.46
CA TRP A 631 11.33 -20.56 -28.03
C TRP A 631 11.09 -19.56 -29.15
N ASN A 632 11.31 -19.94 -30.42
CA ASN A 632 11.10 -19.14 -31.64
C ASN A 632 11.91 -17.81 -31.68
N THR A 633 12.83 -17.61 -30.75
CA THR A 633 13.58 -16.37 -30.60
C THR A 633 14.91 -16.61 -29.89
N ILE A 634 15.87 -15.72 -30.15
CA ILE A 634 17.12 -15.60 -29.42
C ILE A 634 17.36 -14.10 -29.24
N SER A 635 17.35 -13.63 -27.99
CA SER A 635 17.43 -12.20 -27.66
C SER A 635 18.86 -11.76 -27.36
N VAL A 636 19.66 -12.65 -26.75
CA VAL A 636 21.02 -12.35 -26.31
C VAL A 636 21.95 -13.49 -26.68
N LEU A 637 23.12 -13.18 -27.25
CA LEU A 637 24.22 -14.12 -27.46
C LEU A 637 25.40 -13.72 -26.58
N ILE A 638 25.92 -14.65 -25.79
CA ILE A 638 27.11 -14.48 -24.95
C ILE A 638 28.17 -15.48 -25.42
N ASN A 639 29.16 -14.95 -26.14
CA ASN A 639 30.32 -15.70 -26.60
C ASN A 639 31.41 -15.65 -25.53
N LEU A 640 31.54 -16.73 -24.75
CA LEU A 640 32.51 -16.86 -23.65
C LEU A 640 33.48 -18.06 -23.81
N ALA A 641 33.14 -19.06 -24.63
CA ALA A 641 34.00 -20.23 -24.86
C ALA A 641 35.41 -19.82 -25.33
N ALA A 642 36.43 -20.30 -24.64
CA ALA A 642 37.81 -20.00 -24.98
C ALA A 642 38.75 -21.16 -24.65
N VAL A 643 39.82 -21.28 -25.44
CA VAL A 643 41.01 -22.04 -25.08
C VAL A 643 42.13 -21.09 -24.70
N PHE A 644 42.99 -21.53 -23.78
CA PHE A 644 44.13 -20.76 -23.31
C PHE A 644 45.41 -21.38 -23.86
N VAL A 645 46.04 -20.68 -24.81
CA VAL A 645 47.35 -21.04 -25.35
C VAL A 645 48.34 -19.98 -24.88
N PHE A 646 49.35 -20.40 -24.13
CA PHE A 646 50.43 -19.54 -23.63
C PHE A 646 51.76 -20.02 -24.18
N GLY A 647 52.64 -19.08 -24.52
CA GLY A 647 53.96 -19.37 -25.05
C GLY A 647 54.75 -18.11 -25.39
N GLU A 648 56.06 -18.25 -25.36
CA GLU A 648 57.00 -17.29 -25.94
C GLU A 648 57.11 -17.52 -27.44
N VAL A 649 57.65 -16.54 -28.18
CA VAL A 649 57.61 -16.50 -29.65
C VAL A 649 58.17 -17.77 -30.28
N GLU A 650 59.27 -18.28 -29.75
CA GLU A 650 59.98 -19.47 -30.22
C GLU A 650 59.28 -20.81 -29.90
N ASN A 651 58.34 -20.81 -28.94
CA ASN A 651 57.75 -22.03 -28.37
C ASN A 651 56.32 -22.30 -28.87
N ILE A 652 55.76 -21.43 -29.70
CA ILE A 652 54.38 -21.54 -30.20
C ILE A 652 54.38 -22.16 -31.60
N SER A 653 53.70 -23.30 -31.75
CA SER A 653 53.56 -23.95 -33.05
C SER A 653 52.44 -23.33 -33.90
N ALA A 654 52.46 -23.56 -35.21
CA ALA A 654 51.36 -23.18 -36.10
C ALA A 654 50.02 -23.85 -35.72
N ALA A 655 50.08 -25.05 -35.11
CA ALA A 655 48.90 -25.76 -34.63
C ALA A 655 48.29 -25.07 -33.40
N ASP A 656 49.13 -24.53 -32.51
CA ASP A 656 48.69 -23.75 -31.34
C ASP A 656 47.97 -22.47 -31.77
N TRP A 657 48.52 -21.75 -32.77
CA TRP A 657 47.86 -20.60 -33.38
C TRP A 657 46.50 -20.97 -33.98
N SER A 658 46.45 -22.06 -34.75
CA SER A 658 45.22 -22.51 -35.41
C SER A 658 44.14 -22.85 -34.37
N ARG A 659 44.50 -23.67 -33.37
CA ARG A 659 43.60 -24.03 -32.27
C ARG A 659 43.04 -22.81 -31.54
N ASN A 660 43.90 -21.83 -31.25
CA ASN A 660 43.50 -20.64 -30.51
C ASN A 660 42.51 -19.77 -31.31
N PHE A 661 42.80 -19.54 -32.60
CA PHE A 661 41.92 -18.74 -33.46
C PHE A 661 40.64 -19.48 -33.87
N ASP A 662 40.70 -20.79 -34.09
CA ASP A 662 39.53 -21.60 -34.45
C ASP A 662 38.44 -21.53 -33.37
N VAL A 663 38.82 -21.61 -32.10
CA VAL A 663 37.87 -21.50 -30.98
C VAL A 663 37.52 -20.04 -30.68
N ASN A 664 38.52 -19.21 -30.37
CA ASN A 664 38.29 -17.90 -29.73
C ASN A 664 37.80 -16.83 -30.72
N VAL A 665 38.05 -17.00 -32.03
CA VAL A 665 37.71 -16.00 -33.06
C VAL A 665 36.71 -16.58 -34.06
N ARG A 666 37.06 -17.69 -34.73
CA ARG A 666 36.21 -18.28 -35.75
C ARG A 666 34.92 -18.84 -35.15
N GLY A 667 34.99 -19.53 -34.02
CA GLY A 667 33.79 -20.02 -33.33
C GLY A 667 32.80 -18.89 -32.98
N TYR A 668 33.31 -17.76 -32.50
CA TYR A 668 32.50 -16.57 -32.21
C TYR A 668 31.84 -16.01 -33.47
N ALA A 669 32.58 -15.90 -34.58
CA ALA A 669 32.06 -15.43 -35.85
C ALA A 669 30.99 -16.37 -36.42
N LEU A 670 31.18 -17.69 -36.31
CA LEU A 670 30.20 -18.70 -36.75
C LEU A 670 28.91 -18.62 -35.93
N LEU A 671 28.97 -18.49 -34.61
CA LEU A 671 27.77 -18.31 -33.78
C LEU A 671 26.96 -17.08 -34.21
N VAL A 672 27.64 -15.96 -34.47
CA VAL A 672 26.99 -14.73 -34.94
C VAL A 672 26.38 -14.93 -36.33
N LYS A 673 27.04 -15.65 -37.24
CA LYS A 673 26.51 -15.98 -38.59
C LYS A 673 25.13 -16.63 -38.52
N TYR A 674 24.91 -17.56 -37.59
CA TYR A 674 23.63 -18.29 -37.47
C TYR A 674 22.59 -17.55 -36.61
N ILE A 675 23.00 -16.77 -35.61
CA ILE A 675 22.06 -16.08 -34.71
C ILE A 675 21.62 -14.71 -35.26
N ALA A 676 22.50 -13.98 -35.96
CA ALA A 676 22.20 -12.64 -36.47
C ALA A 676 20.98 -12.59 -37.41
N PRO A 677 20.71 -13.55 -38.31
CA PRO A 677 19.48 -13.56 -39.12
C PRO A 677 18.20 -13.55 -38.27
N ILE A 678 18.19 -14.28 -37.15
CA ILE A 678 17.06 -14.37 -36.23
C ILE A 678 16.85 -13.01 -35.55
N MET A 679 17.92 -12.40 -35.01
CA MET A 679 17.86 -11.07 -34.40
C MET A 679 17.49 -9.97 -35.41
N LYS A 680 17.96 -10.06 -36.67
CA LYS A 680 17.60 -9.12 -37.74
C LYS A 680 16.10 -9.16 -38.05
N LYS A 681 15.51 -10.36 -38.07
CA LYS A 681 14.06 -10.55 -38.22
C LYS A 681 13.29 -9.95 -37.04
N GLN A 682 13.81 -10.07 -35.82
CA GLN A 682 13.24 -9.47 -34.61
C GLN A 682 13.41 -7.94 -34.53
N ARG A 683 14.38 -7.37 -35.27
CA ARG A 683 14.85 -5.98 -35.12
C ARG A 683 15.24 -5.63 -33.68
N SER A 684 15.81 -6.60 -32.99
CA SER A 684 16.30 -6.47 -31.61
C SER A 684 17.30 -7.58 -31.33
N GLY A 685 18.33 -7.28 -30.53
CA GLY A 685 19.29 -8.27 -30.07
C GLY A 685 20.47 -7.66 -29.33
N SER A 686 21.12 -8.46 -28.50
CA SER A 686 22.38 -8.09 -27.82
C SER A 686 23.42 -9.19 -27.97
N ILE A 687 24.56 -8.88 -28.58
CA ILE A 687 25.70 -9.77 -28.73
C ILE A 687 26.81 -9.28 -27.81
N ILE A 688 27.26 -10.14 -26.90
CA ILE A 688 28.30 -9.86 -25.93
C ILE A 688 29.46 -10.81 -26.19
N GLN A 689 30.64 -10.25 -26.51
CA GLN A 689 31.83 -11.02 -26.80
C GLN A 689 32.86 -10.89 -25.67
N PHE A 690 33.41 -12.01 -25.21
CA PHE A 690 34.47 -11.98 -24.22
C PHE A 690 35.85 -11.79 -24.88
N GLY A 691 36.36 -10.56 -24.76
CA GLY A 691 37.75 -10.22 -24.95
C GLY A 691 38.57 -10.55 -23.68
N SER A 692 39.60 -9.76 -23.43
CA SER A 692 40.43 -9.83 -22.23
C SER A 692 41.31 -8.60 -22.16
N ILE A 693 41.80 -8.24 -20.97
CA ILE A 693 42.88 -7.26 -20.85
C ILE A 693 44.11 -7.64 -21.69
N SER A 694 44.36 -8.93 -21.94
CA SER A 694 45.45 -9.39 -22.82
C SER A 694 45.30 -8.93 -24.28
N GLY A 695 44.09 -8.56 -24.70
CA GLY A 695 43.83 -7.94 -26.01
C GLY A 695 43.99 -6.42 -26.04
N VAL A 696 44.22 -5.80 -24.87
CA VAL A 696 44.39 -4.35 -24.70
C VAL A 696 45.83 -4.01 -24.33
N VAL A 697 46.45 -4.80 -23.45
CA VAL A 697 47.83 -4.65 -23.00
C VAL A 697 48.62 -5.93 -23.24
N ALA A 698 49.92 -5.79 -23.47
CA ALA A 698 50.81 -6.94 -23.66
C ALA A 698 51.05 -7.68 -22.33
N GLN A 699 51.04 -9.01 -22.39
CA GLN A 699 51.35 -9.88 -21.25
C GLN A 699 52.26 -11.01 -21.71
N ILE A 700 53.26 -11.35 -20.88
CA ILE A 700 54.21 -12.42 -21.16
C ILE A 700 53.83 -13.63 -20.28
N PRO A 701 53.73 -14.85 -20.83
CA PRO A 701 53.89 -15.28 -22.22
C PRO A 701 52.53 -15.50 -22.93
N PHE A 702 51.74 -14.43 -23.17
CA PHE A 702 50.35 -14.54 -23.67
C PHE A 702 50.21 -14.26 -25.17
N LEU A 703 51.27 -14.43 -25.97
CA LEU A 703 51.30 -13.93 -27.35
C LEU A 703 50.10 -14.35 -28.23
N PRO A 704 49.75 -15.64 -28.38
CA PRO A 704 48.66 -16.04 -29.26
C PRO A 704 47.31 -15.66 -28.65
N TYR A 705 47.18 -15.75 -27.32
CA TYR A 705 45.96 -15.38 -26.59
C TYR A 705 45.65 -13.88 -26.71
N GLY A 706 46.64 -13.01 -26.48
CA GLY A 706 46.47 -11.57 -26.63
C GLY A 706 46.09 -11.17 -28.05
N ALA A 707 46.72 -11.80 -29.05
CA ALA A 707 46.38 -11.57 -30.46
C ALA A 707 44.93 -11.96 -30.79
N ASP A 708 44.45 -13.12 -30.31
CA ASP A 708 43.06 -13.54 -30.53
C ASP A 708 42.07 -12.58 -29.83
N LYS A 709 42.35 -12.14 -28.60
CA LYS A 709 41.43 -11.28 -27.85
C LYS A 709 41.38 -9.87 -28.43
N ALA A 710 42.49 -9.38 -28.97
CA ALA A 710 42.50 -8.17 -29.79
C ALA A 710 41.63 -8.33 -31.05
N ALA A 711 41.69 -9.49 -31.72
CA ALA A 711 40.84 -9.79 -32.87
C ALA A 711 39.35 -9.81 -32.49
N VAL A 712 38.98 -10.39 -31.34
CA VAL A 712 37.60 -10.37 -30.82
C VAL A 712 37.11 -8.95 -30.52
N ILE A 713 37.94 -8.11 -29.91
CA ILE A 713 37.61 -6.69 -29.64
C ILE A 713 37.34 -5.95 -30.96
N GLN A 714 38.19 -6.14 -31.97
CA GLN A 714 38.01 -5.50 -33.26
C GLN A 714 36.80 -6.06 -34.04
N MET A 715 36.58 -7.37 -33.99
CA MET A 715 35.42 -8.03 -34.59
C MET A 715 34.11 -7.47 -34.02
N THR A 716 34.06 -7.21 -32.72
CA THR A 716 32.89 -6.61 -32.05
C THR A 716 32.51 -5.24 -32.64
N LYS A 717 33.50 -4.40 -32.96
CA LYS A 717 33.24 -3.09 -33.59
C LYS A 717 32.64 -3.24 -34.98
N ASN A 718 33.17 -4.18 -35.77
CA ASN A 718 32.65 -4.46 -37.12
C ASN A 718 31.22 -5.03 -37.05
N LEU A 719 30.95 -5.95 -36.12
CA LEU A 719 29.60 -6.47 -35.90
C LEU A 719 28.61 -5.38 -35.49
N ALA A 720 29.01 -4.45 -34.63
CA ALA A 720 28.18 -3.31 -34.26
C ALA A 720 27.82 -2.43 -35.47
N ALA A 721 28.79 -2.20 -36.38
CA ALA A 721 28.56 -1.46 -37.61
C ALA A 721 27.61 -2.21 -38.57
N ASP A 722 27.81 -3.53 -38.74
CA ASP A 722 27.02 -4.36 -39.66
C ASP A 722 25.58 -4.58 -39.20
N LEU A 723 25.37 -4.66 -37.87
CA LEU A 723 24.09 -5.07 -37.28
C LEU A 723 23.30 -3.90 -36.67
N GLY A 724 23.92 -2.72 -36.50
CA GLY A 724 23.30 -1.56 -35.84
C GLY A 724 22.01 -1.06 -36.51
N ALA A 725 21.92 -1.11 -37.85
CA ALA A 725 20.70 -0.72 -38.59
C ALA A 725 19.47 -1.59 -38.26
N PHE A 726 19.69 -2.76 -37.66
CA PHE A 726 18.66 -3.69 -37.22
C PHE A 726 18.37 -3.58 -35.72
N ASN A 727 18.90 -2.57 -35.03
CA ASN A 727 18.78 -2.39 -33.58
C ASN A 727 19.35 -3.58 -32.78
N ILE A 728 20.45 -4.15 -33.29
CA ILE A 728 21.21 -5.21 -32.62
C ILE A 728 22.47 -4.59 -32.07
N ARG A 729 22.66 -4.66 -30.75
CA ARG A 729 23.83 -4.11 -30.06
C ARG A 729 24.92 -5.16 -29.98
N CYS A 730 26.16 -4.80 -30.26
CA CYS A 730 27.30 -5.69 -30.14
C CYS A 730 28.38 -5.04 -29.28
N ASN A 731 28.71 -5.62 -28.13
CA ASN A 731 29.73 -5.09 -27.22
C ASN A 731 30.69 -6.19 -26.78
N SER A 732 31.88 -5.80 -26.33
CA SER A 732 32.84 -6.73 -25.74
C SER A 732 33.09 -6.40 -24.28
N ILE A 733 33.33 -7.43 -23.49
CA ILE A 733 33.84 -7.30 -22.12
C ILE A 733 35.27 -7.81 -22.11
N SER A 734 36.18 -7.04 -21.51
CA SER A 734 37.58 -7.41 -21.30
C SER A 734 37.85 -7.54 -19.80
N PRO A 735 37.65 -8.74 -19.20
CA PRO A 735 37.93 -8.96 -17.79
C PRO A 735 39.44 -8.91 -17.52
N GLY A 736 39.79 -8.39 -16.34
CA GLY A 736 41.09 -8.59 -15.73
C GLY A 736 41.15 -9.93 -14.97
N LEU A 737 41.80 -9.94 -13.82
CA LEU A 737 41.89 -11.14 -12.98
C LEU A 737 40.54 -11.43 -12.30
N VAL A 738 39.96 -12.59 -12.62
CA VAL A 738 38.72 -13.11 -12.02
C VAL A 738 39.01 -14.45 -11.35
N VAL A 739 38.52 -14.63 -10.11
CA VAL A 739 38.68 -15.88 -9.37
C VAL A 739 37.76 -16.95 -9.97
N THR A 740 38.34 -17.89 -10.72
CA THR A 740 37.62 -18.98 -11.39
C THR A 740 38.25 -20.32 -11.04
N PRO A 741 37.53 -21.45 -11.21
CA PRO A 741 38.07 -22.77 -10.90
C PRO A 741 39.45 -23.05 -11.52
N PRO A 742 39.74 -22.70 -12.79
CA PRO A 742 41.08 -22.87 -13.36
C PRO A 742 42.18 -22.11 -12.60
N VAL A 743 41.91 -20.88 -12.16
CA VAL A 743 42.87 -20.08 -11.36
C VAL A 743 43.12 -20.74 -10.01
N VAL A 744 42.06 -21.24 -9.36
CA VAL A 744 42.17 -21.95 -8.08
C VAL A 744 42.96 -23.25 -8.24
N THR A 745 42.69 -24.03 -9.29
CA THR A 745 43.42 -25.26 -9.59
C THR A 745 44.90 -24.98 -9.85
N LEU A 746 45.23 -23.95 -10.64
CA LEU A 746 46.61 -23.55 -10.91
C LEU A 746 47.34 -23.07 -9.64
N ALA A 747 46.69 -22.27 -8.80
CA ALA A 747 47.26 -21.84 -7.52
C ALA A 747 47.58 -23.05 -6.63
N THR A 748 46.64 -23.99 -6.54
CA THR A 748 46.77 -25.22 -5.73
C THR A 748 47.87 -26.14 -6.27
N ALA A 749 47.96 -26.31 -7.59
CA ALA A 749 49.01 -27.10 -8.23
C ALA A 749 50.42 -26.53 -8.00
N ASN A 750 50.53 -25.21 -7.81
CA ASN A 750 51.79 -24.53 -7.47
C ASN A 750 52.03 -24.43 -5.95
N GLY A 751 51.18 -25.03 -5.11
CA GLY A 751 51.31 -24.98 -3.65
C GLY A 751 51.12 -23.58 -3.04
N LEU A 752 50.41 -22.68 -3.74
CA LEU A 752 50.19 -21.30 -3.33
C LEU A 752 48.72 -21.08 -2.93
N SER A 753 48.48 -20.20 -1.96
CA SER A 753 47.13 -19.65 -1.74
C SER A 753 46.72 -18.81 -2.94
N ILE A 754 45.40 -18.64 -3.16
CA ILE A 754 44.88 -17.77 -4.23
C ILE A 754 45.44 -16.35 -4.07
N GLU A 755 45.51 -15.84 -2.85
CA GLU A 755 46.06 -14.51 -2.54
C GLU A 755 47.52 -14.39 -2.95
N ASN A 756 48.34 -15.41 -2.67
CA ASN A 756 49.76 -15.41 -3.03
C ASN A 756 49.96 -15.59 -4.54
N PHE A 757 49.16 -16.44 -5.18
CA PHE A 757 49.21 -16.68 -6.63
C PHE A 757 48.82 -15.43 -7.42
N THR A 758 47.87 -14.66 -6.90
CA THR A 758 47.34 -13.46 -7.57
C THR A 758 48.05 -12.16 -7.18
N HIS A 759 48.91 -12.21 -6.16
CA HIS A 759 49.53 -11.04 -5.55
C HIS A 759 50.20 -10.10 -6.56
N ASN A 760 50.95 -10.64 -7.52
CA ASN A 760 51.68 -9.84 -8.50
C ASN A 760 50.75 -9.05 -9.42
N ILE A 761 49.59 -9.61 -9.80
CA ILE A 761 48.62 -8.92 -10.65
C ILE A 761 47.85 -7.88 -9.81
N VAL A 762 47.42 -8.27 -8.61
CA VAL A 762 46.63 -7.43 -7.71
C VAL A 762 47.43 -6.23 -7.18
N LYS A 763 48.75 -6.39 -7.03
CA LYS A 763 49.65 -5.31 -6.61
C LYS A 763 49.60 -4.12 -7.57
N ASP A 764 49.51 -4.38 -8.87
CA ASP A 764 49.54 -3.34 -9.90
C ASP A 764 48.14 -2.79 -10.23
N GLN A 765 47.07 -3.53 -9.92
CA GLN A 765 45.68 -3.07 -10.04
C GLN A 765 45.34 -1.90 -9.09
N CYS A 766 44.50 -0.95 -9.49
CA CYS A 766 44.01 0.08 -8.57
C CYS A 766 43.19 -0.51 -7.40
N LEU A 767 42.29 -1.46 -7.73
CA LEU A 767 41.55 -2.23 -6.72
C LEU A 767 42.39 -3.44 -6.30
N LYS A 768 42.77 -3.49 -5.03
CA LYS A 768 43.69 -4.50 -4.48
C LYS A 768 43.01 -5.84 -4.17
N ARG A 769 42.22 -6.34 -5.12
CA ARG A 769 41.59 -7.68 -5.07
C ARG A 769 41.27 -8.19 -6.47
N ALA A 770 41.22 -9.51 -6.61
CA ALA A 770 40.63 -10.14 -7.80
C ALA A 770 39.11 -9.91 -7.84
N ALA A 771 38.54 -9.93 -9.04
CA ALA A 771 37.10 -9.87 -9.24
C ALA A 771 36.46 -11.24 -8.96
N LEU A 772 35.22 -11.22 -8.48
CA LEU A 772 34.37 -12.40 -8.40
C LEU A 772 33.62 -12.61 -9.73
N PRO A 773 33.32 -13.86 -10.13
CA PRO A 773 32.55 -14.14 -11.33
C PRO A 773 31.22 -13.39 -11.42
N GLU A 774 30.54 -13.19 -10.29
CA GLU A 774 29.25 -12.49 -10.21
C GLU A 774 29.37 -11.01 -10.58
N GLU A 775 30.51 -10.38 -10.34
CA GLU A 775 30.75 -8.98 -10.72
C GLU A 775 30.80 -8.83 -12.24
N ILE A 776 31.38 -9.81 -12.93
CA ILE A 776 31.37 -9.86 -14.40
C ILE A 776 29.97 -10.22 -14.91
N ALA A 777 29.27 -11.15 -14.25
CA ALA A 777 27.91 -11.52 -14.61
C ALA A 777 26.93 -10.34 -14.53
N ASN A 778 27.05 -9.48 -13.52
CA ASN A 778 26.22 -8.28 -13.40
C ASN A 778 26.43 -7.30 -14.57
N LEU A 779 27.67 -7.12 -15.03
CA LEU A 779 27.97 -6.32 -16.22
C LEU A 779 27.36 -6.94 -17.50
N VAL A 780 27.42 -8.26 -17.62
CA VAL A 780 26.79 -9.00 -18.73
C VAL A 780 25.28 -8.77 -18.74
N VAL A 781 24.61 -8.88 -17.58
CA VAL A 781 23.16 -8.61 -17.48
C VAL A 781 22.84 -7.17 -17.85
N PHE A 782 23.61 -6.20 -17.38
CA PHE A 782 23.43 -4.80 -17.77
C PHE A 782 23.50 -4.65 -19.30
N LEU A 783 24.53 -5.21 -19.94
CA LEU A 783 24.70 -5.17 -21.39
C LEU A 783 23.61 -5.92 -22.17
N ALA A 784 23.09 -7.01 -21.61
CA ALA A 784 22.02 -7.82 -22.19
C ALA A 784 20.62 -7.17 -22.05
N SER A 785 20.45 -6.27 -21.08
CA SER A 785 19.19 -5.62 -20.76
C SER A 785 18.84 -4.43 -21.67
N ASP A 786 17.65 -3.89 -21.49
CA ASP A 786 17.20 -2.65 -22.15
C ASP A 786 17.63 -1.38 -21.39
N LEU A 787 18.44 -1.51 -20.33
CA LEU A 787 18.99 -0.37 -19.58
C LEU A 787 20.07 0.38 -20.35
N CYS A 788 20.67 -0.25 -21.36
CA CYS A 788 21.75 0.34 -22.17
C CYS A 788 21.46 0.35 -23.68
N PRO A 789 20.30 0.87 -24.13
CA PRO A 789 19.87 0.77 -25.52
C PRO A 789 20.77 1.53 -26.50
N PHE A 790 21.62 2.44 -25.98
CA PHE A 790 22.52 3.28 -26.77
C PHE A 790 24.00 2.85 -26.71
N ILE A 791 24.32 1.70 -26.10
CA ILE A 791 25.70 1.19 -26.01
C ILE A 791 25.89 0.07 -27.05
N THR A 792 26.71 0.33 -28.06
CA THR A 792 27.14 -0.65 -29.09
C THR A 792 28.55 -0.32 -29.59
N GLY A 793 29.32 -1.32 -30.00
CA GLY A 793 30.69 -1.21 -30.48
C GLY A 793 31.74 -0.96 -29.38
N ALA A 794 31.35 -0.96 -28.12
CA ALA A 794 32.23 -0.65 -27.00
C ALA A 794 33.01 -1.89 -26.52
N ASN A 795 34.26 -1.68 -26.10
CA ASN A 795 34.99 -2.62 -25.26
C ASN A 795 34.96 -2.14 -23.82
N ILE A 796 34.23 -2.83 -22.96
CA ILE A 796 34.14 -2.51 -21.53
C ILE A 796 35.22 -3.29 -20.79
N VAL A 797 36.22 -2.57 -20.30
CA VAL A 797 37.32 -3.15 -19.53
C VAL A 797 36.91 -3.25 -18.05
N ALA A 798 36.90 -4.47 -17.52
CA ALA A 798 36.50 -4.76 -16.14
C ALA A 798 37.68 -5.44 -15.41
N ASP A 799 38.65 -4.64 -14.98
CA ASP A 799 39.98 -5.11 -14.59
C ASP A 799 40.51 -4.55 -13.26
N GLY A 800 39.66 -3.87 -12.49
CA GLY A 800 40.08 -3.21 -11.25
C GLY A 800 41.04 -2.04 -11.46
N GLY A 801 41.08 -1.45 -12.66
CA GLY A 801 41.97 -0.37 -13.03
C GLY A 801 43.38 -0.84 -13.42
N TYR A 802 43.56 -2.10 -13.82
CA TYR A 802 44.88 -2.62 -14.23
C TYR A 802 45.47 -1.89 -15.44
N THR A 803 44.66 -1.62 -16.46
CA THR A 803 45.12 -1.13 -17.77
C THR A 803 45.41 0.37 -17.84
N ILE A 804 45.15 1.12 -16.77
CA ILE A 804 45.31 2.58 -16.72
C ILE A 804 46.52 3.04 -15.90
N VAL A 805 47.22 2.10 -15.26
CA VAL A 805 48.45 2.30 -14.46
C VAL A 805 49.59 1.60 -15.16
#